data_AF-A0AAU6LD94-F1
#
_entry.id   AF-A0AAU6LD94-F1
#
_cell.length_a   1.000
_cell.length_b   1.000
_cell.length_c   1.000
_cell.angle_alpha   90.00
_cell.angle_beta   90.00
_cell.angle_gamma   90.00
#
_symmetry.space_group_name_H-M   'P 1'
#
loop_
_entity.id
_entity.type
_entity.pdbx_description
1 polymer ?
#
loop_
_entity_poly.entity_id
_entity_poly.type
_entity_poly.pdbx_seq_one_letter_code
_entity_poly.pdbx_strand_id
1 'polypeptide(L)'
;MSTDHPAIGGLPAETVGLTYHEVSGLLDSMATDNERLIAATTYDHYGRALRQELGATKQRIYTSNEYDEHTGAVIRTTTDRDVAPKRIEETKYGFDQVGNLKSIAAAYGQDAARTTDIQCVSLDALRRITQAWTNKGETCAASPSASVLGGEAPYWTTYTYDAVGNRKTETKHKTASGPSTDTVRTYGAPTAGKHDLPKVTQTGTDPHEETFTYDASGNTKTRRIGTGETQSFDWDAEGHLKTATRGTSTDNYVYDTSGNRILRQEKDATTLYLPAGNELKLNKAGTVTGTRYYGDIAVRTGGKLTFTLADHHKTGTIQIAADVTQTVTRRKTGLFGETRGTQPTTWTGEKTFVGGTKDNDSGLTHIGAREYDPLIGRFISVDPIMDLKDAQQLHGYTYAANNPFTFSDPDGLKYFEGNNDDGGFESAPQNVVQAASRYTTGYGTLRSRRVQLCGIYCGPPKRPVGLYVRLLDGRSKQEIATQALRLEQDYFGRQTWPLNWIPGEGGNTKAKNPLFKPNLAERTECRHNLMECLKAYGIEKWSQQLANEEKERTGLDTNAYRHTLWQARLTLEFGEDRALTWADAHEAYLHEGERGDQLADLYNNVRGREIGKRARENAASTNILLGTQHFVTQIIQESKAYVQSGEFAERSMFEPENGG
;
A
#
# COMPACT_ATOMS: atom_id res chain seq x y z
N MET A 1 21.34 -12.57 -7.92
CA MET A 1 21.32 -11.09 -7.87
C MET A 1 22.24 -10.66 -6.75
N SER A 2 22.92 -9.52 -6.85
CA SER A 2 23.73 -9.00 -5.75
C SER A 2 23.57 -7.49 -5.60
N THR A 3 23.79 -7.00 -4.39
CA THR A 3 23.77 -5.57 -4.06
C THR A 3 25.08 -5.23 -3.35
N ASP A 4 25.79 -4.22 -3.86
CA ASP A 4 27.02 -3.74 -3.25
C ASP A 4 26.71 -2.64 -2.23
N HIS A 5 27.20 -2.83 -1.00
CA HIS A 5 27.10 -1.84 0.05
C HIS A 5 28.46 -1.17 0.28
N PRO A 6 28.55 0.16 0.21
CA PRO A 6 29.80 0.87 0.46
C PRO A 6 30.19 0.83 1.94
N ALA A 7 31.48 1.03 2.23
CA ALA A 7 31.94 1.20 3.61
C ALA A 7 31.31 2.45 4.23
N ILE A 8 30.76 2.33 5.45
CA ILE A 8 30.08 3.43 6.16
C ILE A 8 30.36 3.37 7.66
N GLY A 9 30.83 4.47 8.26
CA GLY A 9 30.93 4.65 9.72
C GLY A 9 31.56 3.47 10.49
N GLY A 10 32.69 2.96 9.98
CA GLY A 10 33.41 1.83 10.59
C GLY A 10 32.93 0.44 10.17
N LEU A 11 31.89 0.35 9.33
CA LEU A 11 31.49 -0.90 8.67
C LEU A 11 32.22 -1.02 7.32
N PRO A 12 32.78 -2.21 6.99
CA PRO A 12 33.43 -2.43 5.70
C PRO A 12 32.42 -2.37 4.55
N ALA A 13 32.94 -2.20 3.34
CA ALA A 13 32.18 -2.49 2.13
C ALA A 13 31.91 -4.01 2.08
N GLU A 14 30.75 -4.40 1.56
CA GLU A 14 30.41 -5.81 1.39
C GLU A 14 29.41 -5.97 0.24
N THR A 15 29.45 -7.13 -0.40
CA THR A 15 28.45 -7.52 -1.39
C THR A 15 27.45 -8.48 -0.75
N VAL A 16 26.16 -8.17 -0.91
CA VAL A 16 25.07 -9.05 -0.46
C VAL A 16 24.56 -9.81 -1.68
N GLY A 17 24.79 -11.13 -1.69
CA GLY A 17 24.31 -12.05 -2.72
C GLY A 17 22.97 -12.68 -2.35
N LEU A 18 22.11 -12.82 -3.35
CA LEU A 18 20.81 -13.50 -3.28
C LEU A 18 20.78 -14.64 -4.31
N THR A 19 20.40 -15.83 -3.85
CA THR A 19 20.11 -17.00 -4.71
C THR A 19 18.62 -17.30 -4.68
N TYR A 20 18.13 -17.93 -5.75
CA TYR A 20 16.71 -18.24 -5.91
C TYR A 20 16.54 -19.68 -6.36
N HIS A 21 15.43 -20.30 -5.98
CA HIS A 21 15.04 -21.62 -6.47
C HIS A 21 14.79 -21.56 -7.98
N GLU A 22 15.48 -22.39 -8.76
CA GLU A 22 15.46 -22.33 -10.23
C GLU A 22 14.06 -22.43 -10.83
N VAL A 23 13.17 -23.22 -10.22
CA VAL A 23 11.82 -23.49 -10.73
C VAL A 23 10.81 -22.42 -10.30
N SER A 24 10.82 -22.03 -9.02
CA SER A 24 9.81 -21.11 -8.48
C SER A 24 10.22 -19.63 -8.57
N GLY A 25 11.51 -19.34 -8.72
CA GLY A 25 12.05 -17.98 -8.66
C GLY A 25 11.97 -17.34 -7.27
N LEU A 26 11.64 -18.11 -6.23
CA LEU A 26 11.55 -17.63 -4.85
C LEU A 26 12.94 -17.61 -4.19
N LEU A 27 13.13 -16.69 -3.25
CA LEU A 27 14.40 -16.51 -2.55
C LEU A 27 14.81 -17.79 -1.83
N ASP A 28 16.01 -18.29 -2.11
CA ASP A 28 16.54 -19.46 -1.42
C ASP A 28 17.48 -19.03 -0.28
N SER A 29 18.55 -18.32 -0.64
CA SER A 29 19.58 -17.91 0.33
C SER A 29 19.99 -16.45 0.14
N MET A 30 20.51 -15.87 1.22
CA MET A 30 21.04 -14.52 1.29
C MET A 30 22.32 -14.54 2.12
N ALA A 31 23.42 -14.04 1.57
CA ALA A 31 24.71 -14.01 2.26
C ALA A 31 25.48 -12.75 1.93
N THR A 32 26.28 -12.29 2.88
CA THR A 32 27.36 -11.35 2.64
C THR A 32 28.62 -12.13 2.25
N ASP A 33 29.71 -11.44 1.93
CA ASP A 33 31.00 -12.07 1.62
C ASP A 33 31.50 -13.03 2.71
N ASN A 34 31.14 -12.78 3.98
CA ASN A 34 31.66 -13.53 5.12
C ASN A 34 30.59 -14.16 6.01
N GLU A 35 29.33 -13.79 5.87
CA GLU A 35 28.26 -14.23 6.77
C GLU A 35 27.02 -14.70 6.02
N ARG A 36 26.45 -15.82 6.46
CA ARG A 36 25.13 -16.26 5.99
C ARG A 36 24.04 -15.55 6.77
N LEU A 37 23.20 -14.80 6.04
CA LEU A 37 22.02 -14.15 6.60
C LEU A 37 20.85 -15.14 6.58
N ILE A 38 20.49 -15.60 5.38
CA ILE A 38 19.54 -16.68 5.14
C ILE A 38 20.31 -17.84 4.51
N ALA A 39 20.38 -18.97 5.21
CA ALA A 39 21.03 -20.18 4.73
C ALA A 39 20.16 -20.94 3.71
N ALA A 40 18.85 -20.97 3.92
CA ALA A 40 17.87 -21.59 3.02
C ALA A 40 16.46 -21.11 3.37
N THR A 41 15.56 -21.11 2.39
CA THR A 41 14.12 -20.92 2.59
C THR A 41 13.37 -22.02 1.85
N THR A 42 12.43 -22.65 2.55
CA THR A 42 11.56 -23.68 1.98
C THR A 42 10.14 -23.15 1.90
N TYR A 43 9.43 -23.59 0.85
CA TYR A 43 8.11 -23.08 0.50
C TYR A 43 7.13 -24.23 0.30
N ASP A 44 5.85 -23.95 0.52
CA ASP A 44 4.79 -24.85 0.09
C ASP A 44 4.49 -24.72 -1.41
N HIS A 45 3.55 -25.52 -1.91
CA HIS A 45 3.14 -25.48 -3.33
C HIS A 45 2.54 -24.13 -3.76
N TYR A 46 2.07 -23.31 -2.81
CA TYR A 46 1.51 -21.97 -3.06
C TYR A 46 2.58 -20.87 -3.04
N GLY A 47 3.84 -21.21 -2.75
CA GLY A 47 4.95 -20.27 -2.67
C GLY A 47 5.03 -19.52 -1.34
N ARG A 48 4.35 -19.99 -0.28
CA ARG A 48 4.40 -19.41 1.06
C ARG A 48 5.55 -20.03 1.85
N ALA A 49 6.26 -19.23 2.65
CA ALA A 49 7.46 -19.68 3.35
C ALA A 49 7.11 -20.63 4.51
N LEU A 50 7.42 -21.91 4.38
CA LEU A 50 7.23 -22.92 5.43
C LEU A 50 8.32 -22.84 6.49
N ARG A 51 9.57 -22.62 6.07
CA ARG A 51 10.71 -22.49 6.99
C ARG A 51 11.80 -21.64 6.38
N GLN A 52 12.31 -20.70 7.17
CA GLN A 52 13.49 -19.91 6.89
C GLN A 52 14.59 -20.25 7.89
N GLU A 53 15.79 -20.50 7.40
CA GLU A 53 16.96 -20.82 8.21
C GLU A 53 17.94 -19.65 8.17
N LEU A 54 18.22 -19.03 9.31
CA LEU A 54 19.11 -17.89 9.43
C LEU A 54 20.45 -18.31 10.04
N GLY A 55 21.52 -17.62 9.65
CA GLY A 55 22.84 -17.79 10.26
C GLY A 55 23.66 -18.99 9.78
N ALA A 56 24.79 -19.18 10.44
CA ALA A 56 25.76 -20.22 10.10
C ALA A 56 25.36 -21.60 10.64
N THR A 57 25.89 -22.67 10.03
CA THR A 57 25.71 -24.05 10.50
C THR A 57 26.16 -24.21 11.96
N LYS A 58 25.40 -24.96 12.77
CA LYS A 58 25.57 -25.13 14.24
C LYS A 58 25.17 -23.92 15.09
N GLN A 59 24.77 -22.82 14.44
CA GLN A 59 24.23 -21.61 15.05
C GLN A 59 23.00 -21.15 14.25
N ARG A 60 22.26 -22.08 13.65
CA ARG A 60 21.08 -21.70 12.88
C ARG A 60 19.96 -21.24 13.80
N ILE A 61 19.21 -20.27 13.32
CA ILE A 61 17.91 -19.88 13.84
C ILE A 61 16.89 -20.30 12.79
N TYR A 62 15.76 -20.83 13.21
CA TYR A 62 14.74 -21.37 12.33
C TYR A 62 13.41 -20.71 12.63
N THR A 63 12.83 -20.05 11.63
CA THR A 63 11.44 -19.58 11.69
C THR A 63 10.61 -20.51 10.84
N SER A 64 9.60 -21.18 11.40
CA SER A 64 8.70 -22.08 10.67
C SER A 64 7.26 -21.62 10.80
N ASN A 65 6.52 -21.62 9.69
CA ASN A 65 5.13 -21.19 9.63
C ASN A 65 4.19 -22.36 9.33
N GLU A 66 3.04 -22.35 9.98
CA GLU A 66 1.90 -23.22 9.73
C GLU A 66 0.76 -22.34 9.21
N TYR A 67 0.12 -22.79 8.14
CA TYR A 67 -0.94 -22.05 7.48
C TYR A 67 -2.26 -22.79 7.55
N ASP A 68 -3.34 -22.05 7.69
CA ASP A 68 -4.68 -22.58 7.44
C ASP A 68 -4.83 -22.87 5.94
N GLU A 69 -5.19 -24.12 5.60
CA GLU A 69 -5.26 -24.58 4.21
C GLU A 69 -6.41 -23.93 3.42
N HIS A 70 -7.45 -23.44 4.10
CA HIS A 70 -8.64 -22.89 3.46
C HIS A 70 -8.50 -21.39 3.16
N THR A 71 -8.03 -20.63 4.15
CA THR A 71 -7.93 -19.16 4.13
C THR A 71 -6.56 -18.69 3.66
N GLY A 72 -5.54 -19.52 3.84
CA GLY A 72 -4.17 -19.20 3.54
C GLY A 72 -3.44 -18.41 4.63
N ALA A 73 -4.10 -18.09 5.74
CA ALA A 73 -3.54 -17.29 6.83
C ALA A 73 -2.49 -18.08 7.65
N VAL A 74 -1.46 -17.38 8.15
CA VAL A 74 -0.55 -17.96 9.14
C VAL A 74 -1.31 -18.16 10.45
N ILE A 75 -1.40 -19.41 10.92
CA ILE A 75 -2.04 -19.77 12.20
C ILE A 75 -1.02 -20.04 13.30
N ARG A 76 0.24 -20.31 12.94
CA ARG A 76 1.32 -20.54 13.89
C ARG A 76 2.67 -20.21 13.29
N THR A 77 3.52 -19.60 14.09
CA THR A 77 4.94 -19.41 13.80
C THR A 77 5.77 -19.94 14.97
N THR A 78 6.80 -20.73 14.69
CA THR A 78 7.75 -21.21 15.70
C THR A 78 9.16 -20.76 15.35
N THR A 79 9.84 -20.20 16.35
CA THR A 79 11.24 -19.82 16.28
C THR A 79 12.09 -20.72 17.15
N ASP A 80 12.97 -21.50 16.53
CA ASP A 80 13.92 -22.41 17.17
C ASP A 80 15.37 -22.05 16.83
N ARG A 81 16.34 -22.66 17.51
CA ARG A 81 17.77 -22.50 17.21
C ARG A 81 18.60 -23.74 17.50
N ASP A 82 19.79 -23.80 16.92
CA ASP A 82 20.78 -24.86 17.14
C ASP A 82 21.39 -24.85 18.55
N VAL A 83 21.44 -23.71 19.24
CA VAL A 83 22.05 -23.60 20.56
C VAL A 83 20.99 -23.73 21.65
N ALA A 84 21.25 -24.48 22.72
CA ALA A 84 20.30 -24.61 23.83
C ALA A 84 20.14 -23.29 24.61
N PRO A 85 18.98 -23.00 25.21
CA PRO A 85 17.67 -23.64 24.97
C PRO A 85 17.22 -23.47 23.50
N LYS A 86 16.55 -24.50 22.96
CA LYS A 86 16.26 -24.62 21.53
C LYS A 86 15.08 -23.75 21.08
N ARG A 87 13.97 -23.74 21.84
CA ARG A 87 12.80 -22.92 21.53
C ARG A 87 13.01 -21.48 22.00
N ILE A 88 12.84 -20.52 21.09
CA ILE A 88 12.87 -19.08 21.39
C ILE A 88 11.46 -18.56 21.58
N GLU A 89 10.56 -18.87 20.66
CA GLU A 89 9.18 -18.39 20.62
C GLU A 89 8.27 -19.35 19.85
N GLU A 90 7.03 -19.47 20.29
CA GLU A 90 5.91 -19.99 19.50
C GLU A 90 4.78 -18.97 19.56
N THR A 91 4.27 -18.57 18.41
CA THR A 91 3.14 -17.63 18.31
C THR A 91 2.01 -18.30 17.55
N LYS A 92 0.80 -18.29 18.12
CA LYS A 92 -0.43 -18.78 17.48
C LYS A 92 -1.38 -17.63 17.20
N TYR A 93 -1.97 -17.63 16.02
CA TYR A 93 -2.91 -16.62 15.55
C TYR A 93 -4.32 -17.20 15.52
N GLY A 94 -5.27 -16.47 16.07
CA GLY A 94 -6.69 -16.85 16.05
C GLY A 94 -7.51 -15.78 15.35
N PHE A 95 -8.35 -16.21 14.43
CA PHE A 95 -9.14 -15.34 13.56
C PHE A 95 -10.64 -15.53 13.79
N ASP A 96 -11.43 -14.51 13.47
CA ASP A 96 -12.88 -14.69 13.27
C ASP A 96 -13.19 -15.14 11.82
N GLN A 97 -14.47 -15.39 11.53
CA GLN A 97 -14.91 -15.90 10.23
C GLN A 97 -14.66 -14.94 9.05
N VAL A 98 -14.47 -13.64 9.32
CA VAL A 98 -14.18 -12.65 8.28
C VAL A 98 -12.69 -12.34 8.17
N GLY A 99 -11.85 -13.03 8.94
CA GLY A 99 -10.40 -12.89 8.88
C GLY A 99 -9.81 -11.81 9.79
N ASN A 100 -10.59 -11.23 10.71
CA ASN A 100 -9.97 -10.37 11.72
C ASN A 100 -9.13 -11.19 12.67
N LEU A 101 -7.94 -10.69 12.99
CA LEU A 101 -7.16 -11.26 14.05
C LEU A 101 -7.84 -10.95 15.40
N LYS A 102 -8.09 -11.99 16.18
CA LYS A 102 -8.78 -11.94 17.48
C LYS A 102 -7.86 -12.30 18.63
N SER A 103 -6.83 -13.11 18.37
CA SER A 103 -5.84 -13.50 19.36
C SER A 103 -4.44 -13.67 18.77
N ILE A 104 -3.44 -13.23 19.52
CA ILE A 104 -2.02 -13.57 19.32
C ILE A 104 -1.55 -14.22 20.62
N ALA A 105 -1.34 -15.53 20.59
CA ALA A 105 -0.88 -16.29 21.74
C ALA A 105 0.59 -16.64 21.57
N ALA A 106 1.47 -15.83 22.17
CA ALA A 106 2.91 -16.05 22.19
C ALA A 106 3.33 -16.85 23.42
N ALA A 107 4.26 -17.77 23.25
CA ALA A 107 4.94 -18.52 24.30
C ALA A 107 6.45 -18.40 24.10
N TYR A 108 7.15 -17.87 25.09
CA TYR A 108 8.59 -17.64 25.04
C TYR A 108 9.34 -18.75 25.77
N GLY A 109 10.44 -19.22 25.19
CA GLY A 109 11.27 -20.26 25.80
C GLY A 109 10.64 -21.66 25.80
N GLN A 110 11.15 -22.53 26.67
CA GLN A 110 10.74 -23.92 26.82
C GLN A 110 10.76 -24.36 28.29
N ASP A 111 10.11 -25.49 28.56
CA ASP A 111 10.14 -26.18 29.85
C ASP A 111 9.78 -25.25 31.03
N ALA A 112 10.51 -25.35 32.14
CA ALA A 112 10.27 -24.55 33.34
C ALA A 112 10.53 -23.04 33.16
N ALA A 113 11.27 -22.63 32.11
CA ALA A 113 11.53 -21.23 31.79
C ALA A 113 10.48 -20.65 30.82
N ARG A 114 9.49 -21.45 30.39
CA ARG A 114 8.46 -21.02 29.45
C ARG A 114 7.53 -19.99 30.09
N THR A 115 7.33 -18.87 29.41
CA THR A 115 6.34 -17.84 29.75
C THR A 115 5.37 -17.63 28.60
N THR A 116 4.24 -16.97 28.85
CA THR A 116 3.18 -16.76 27.83
C THR A 116 2.73 -15.31 27.83
N ASP A 117 2.38 -14.81 26.64
CA ASP A 117 1.76 -13.51 26.40
C ASP A 117 0.63 -13.70 25.38
N ILE A 118 -0.61 -13.72 25.87
CA ILE A 118 -1.78 -13.98 25.04
C ILE A 118 -2.57 -12.69 24.93
N GLN A 119 -2.44 -12.02 23.79
CA GLN A 119 -3.15 -10.78 23.51
C GLN A 119 -4.45 -11.08 22.78
N CYS A 120 -5.53 -10.44 23.23
CA CYS A 120 -6.89 -10.66 22.78
C CYS A 120 -7.57 -9.33 22.45
N VAL A 121 -8.46 -9.31 21.47
CA VAL A 121 -9.22 -8.11 21.10
C VAL A 121 -10.71 -8.39 20.91
N SER A 122 -11.56 -7.44 21.31
CA SER A 122 -12.96 -7.35 20.93
C SER A 122 -13.13 -6.25 19.88
N LEU A 123 -14.02 -6.48 18.91
CA LEU A 123 -14.23 -5.56 17.78
C LEU A 123 -15.69 -5.11 17.76
N ASP A 124 -15.95 -3.90 17.27
CA ASP A 124 -17.32 -3.49 16.91
C ASP A 124 -17.70 -3.94 15.48
N ALA A 125 -18.91 -3.57 15.04
CA ALA A 125 -19.42 -3.91 13.72
C ALA A 125 -18.64 -3.27 12.55
N LEU A 126 -17.84 -2.23 12.83
CA LEU A 126 -16.95 -1.60 11.86
C LEU A 126 -15.51 -2.15 11.94
N ARG A 127 -15.31 -3.24 12.71
CA ARG A 127 -14.03 -3.93 12.93
C ARG A 127 -13.01 -3.08 13.69
N ARG A 128 -13.45 -2.08 14.45
CA ARG A 128 -12.58 -1.25 15.31
C ARG A 128 -12.41 -1.91 16.68
N ILE A 129 -11.24 -1.82 17.29
CA ILE A 129 -10.95 -2.46 18.58
C ILE A 129 -11.72 -1.76 19.70
N THR A 130 -12.66 -2.45 20.35
CA THR A 130 -13.39 -1.90 21.50
C THR A 130 -12.74 -2.26 22.83
N GLN A 131 -12.08 -3.42 22.89
CA GLN A 131 -11.34 -3.87 24.08
C GLN A 131 -10.11 -4.65 23.64
N ALA A 132 -9.04 -4.53 24.40
CA ALA A 132 -7.84 -5.31 24.22
C ALA A 132 -7.26 -5.69 25.57
N TRP A 133 -6.81 -6.93 25.73
CA TRP A 133 -6.25 -7.39 27.00
C TRP A 133 -5.30 -8.56 26.81
N THR A 134 -4.48 -8.79 27.83
CA THR A 134 -3.68 -10.01 27.98
C THR A 134 -4.42 -11.05 28.80
N ASN A 135 -4.39 -12.30 28.39
CA ASN A 135 -5.17 -13.38 29.00
C ASN A 135 -4.28 -14.43 29.70
N LYS A 136 -4.74 -14.92 30.85
CA LYS A 136 -4.18 -16.06 31.58
C LYS A 136 -4.63 -17.38 30.95
N GLY A 137 -3.74 -18.36 30.90
CA GLY A 137 -4.06 -19.68 30.33
C GLY A 137 -3.53 -19.80 28.91
N GLU A 138 -4.28 -20.46 28.01
CA GLU A 138 -3.82 -20.74 26.63
C GLU A 138 -4.76 -20.21 25.54
N THR A 139 -5.95 -19.71 25.90
CA THR A 139 -6.97 -19.22 24.96
C THR A 139 -7.64 -17.98 25.50
N CYS A 140 -7.99 -17.04 24.63
CA CYS A 140 -8.70 -15.82 25.02
C CYS A 140 -10.03 -16.13 25.71
N ALA A 141 -10.27 -15.49 26.86
CA ALA A 141 -11.61 -15.45 27.47
C ALA A 141 -12.59 -14.70 26.57
N ALA A 142 -13.90 -14.92 26.74
CA ALA A 142 -14.91 -14.19 25.96
C ALA A 142 -14.94 -12.68 26.29
N SER A 143 -14.48 -12.30 27.50
CA SER A 143 -14.41 -10.90 27.94
C SER A 143 -13.32 -10.74 29.02
N PRO A 144 -12.67 -9.56 29.11
CA PRO A 144 -11.69 -9.28 30.14
C PRO A 144 -12.32 -9.13 31.53
N SER A 145 -11.54 -9.50 32.54
CA SER A 145 -11.84 -9.31 33.97
C SER A 145 -10.56 -9.51 34.77
N ALA A 146 -10.50 -8.99 36.00
CA ALA A 146 -9.30 -9.09 36.84
C ALA A 146 -8.83 -10.54 37.09
N SER A 147 -9.72 -11.54 37.03
CA SER A 147 -9.37 -12.95 37.24
C SER A 147 -8.82 -13.65 35.99
N VAL A 148 -9.09 -13.12 34.79
CA VAL A 148 -8.59 -13.69 33.53
C VAL A 148 -7.34 -12.99 33.02
N LEU A 149 -6.97 -11.82 33.56
CA LEU A 149 -5.73 -11.14 33.16
C LEU A 149 -4.50 -11.92 33.62
N GLY A 150 -3.49 -12.02 32.76
CA GLY A 150 -2.23 -12.69 33.07
C GLY A 150 -1.24 -12.66 31.92
N GLY A 151 -0.19 -13.47 32.02
CA GLY A 151 0.92 -13.48 31.07
C GLY A 151 1.97 -12.41 31.38
N GLU A 152 2.92 -12.22 30.46
CA GLU A 152 3.94 -11.18 30.59
C GLU A 152 3.37 -9.77 30.36
N ALA A 153 3.74 -8.83 31.23
CA ALA A 153 3.32 -7.42 31.17
C ALA A 153 1.80 -7.23 30.93
N PRO A 154 0.94 -7.75 31.84
CA PRO A 154 -0.50 -7.79 31.60
C PRO A 154 -1.10 -6.40 31.48
N TYR A 155 -1.99 -6.22 30.49
CA TYR A 155 -2.74 -4.99 30.26
C TYR A 155 -4.22 -5.28 29.97
N TRP A 156 -5.04 -4.25 30.15
CA TRP A 156 -6.44 -4.22 29.69
C TRP A 156 -6.81 -2.79 29.34
N THR A 157 -7.21 -2.58 28.09
CA THR A 157 -7.61 -1.27 27.57
C THR A 157 -8.97 -1.36 26.90
N THR A 158 -9.84 -0.38 27.17
CA THR A 158 -11.15 -0.21 26.53
C THR A 158 -11.16 1.07 25.71
N TYR A 159 -11.74 1.03 24.52
CA TYR A 159 -11.84 2.15 23.60
C TYR A 159 -13.29 2.46 23.25
N THR A 160 -13.59 3.74 23.04
CA THR A 160 -14.83 4.16 22.38
C THR A 160 -14.51 5.13 21.25
N TYR A 161 -15.43 5.21 20.29
CA TYR A 161 -15.27 6.01 19.08
C TYR A 161 -16.49 6.89 18.87
N ASP A 162 -16.30 8.02 18.20
CA ASP A 162 -17.42 8.77 17.64
C ASP A 162 -17.97 8.10 16.37
N ALA A 163 -18.99 8.72 15.78
CA ALA A 163 -19.71 8.18 14.62
C ALA A 163 -18.83 8.05 13.36
N VAL A 164 -17.74 8.80 13.31
CA VAL A 164 -16.87 8.92 12.14
C VAL A 164 -15.50 8.28 12.38
N GLY A 165 -15.24 7.78 13.59
CA GLY A 165 -14.11 6.91 13.89
C GLY A 165 -12.97 7.55 14.66
N ASN A 166 -13.11 8.80 15.13
CA ASN A 166 -12.14 9.31 16.10
C ASN A 166 -12.32 8.56 17.42
N ARG A 167 -11.19 8.22 18.04
CA ARG A 167 -11.18 7.75 19.42
C ARG A 167 -11.78 8.84 20.32
N LYS A 168 -12.78 8.48 21.12
CA LYS A 168 -13.44 9.34 22.12
C LYS A 168 -12.90 9.08 23.51
N THR A 169 -12.71 7.81 23.87
CA THR A 169 -12.07 7.43 25.14
C THR A 169 -11.08 6.29 24.95
N GLU A 170 -10.03 6.31 25.76
CA GLU A 170 -9.14 5.19 26.05
C GLU A 170 -9.14 5.02 27.56
N THR A 171 -9.53 3.84 28.06
CA THR A 171 -9.43 3.51 29.49
C THR A 171 -8.45 2.38 29.66
N LYS A 172 -7.28 2.69 30.22
CA LYS A 172 -6.29 1.68 30.64
C LYS A 172 -6.67 1.26 32.05
N HIS A 173 -7.19 0.06 32.18
CA HIS A 173 -7.63 -0.46 33.47
C HIS A 173 -6.45 -0.82 34.36
N LYS A 174 -6.66 -0.78 35.67
CA LYS A 174 -5.69 -1.22 36.65
C LYS A 174 -5.30 -2.67 36.41
N THR A 175 -4.01 -2.93 36.27
CA THR A 175 -3.45 -4.30 36.20
C THR A 175 -2.17 -4.40 37.05
N ALA A 176 -1.58 -5.59 37.15
CA ALA A 176 -0.35 -5.82 37.91
C ALA A 176 0.89 -5.12 37.29
N SER A 177 0.88 -4.86 35.98
CA SER A 177 1.99 -4.20 35.26
C SER A 177 1.57 -2.94 34.51
N GLY A 178 0.30 -2.56 34.61
CA GLY A 178 -0.28 -1.35 34.03
C GLY A 178 -0.41 -0.24 35.08
N PRO A 179 -1.37 0.68 34.92
CA PRO A 179 -1.55 1.77 35.86
C PRO A 179 -2.04 1.27 37.23
N SER A 180 -1.73 2.00 38.29
CA SER A 180 -2.08 1.63 39.69
C SER A 180 -3.58 1.83 40.01
N THR A 181 -4.26 2.61 39.17
CA THR A 181 -5.70 2.84 39.12
C THR A 181 -6.12 2.91 37.65
N ASP A 182 -7.41 2.85 37.35
CA ASP A 182 -7.87 3.09 35.98
C ASP A 182 -7.44 4.48 35.52
N THR A 183 -6.75 4.53 34.37
CA THR A 183 -6.37 5.76 33.69
C THR A 183 -7.32 5.98 32.53
N VAL A 184 -8.07 7.08 32.57
CA VAL A 184 -9.04 7.43 31.54
C VAL A 184 -8.52 8.62 30.76
N ARG A 185 -8.37 8.45 29.45
CA ARG A 185 -8.04 9.51 28.50
C ARG A 185 -9.27 9.82 27.66
N THR A 186 -9.73 11.06 27.76
CA THR A 186 -10.87 11.56 27.00
C THR A 186 -10.36 12.46 25.88
N TYR A 187 -10.67 12.10 24.65
CA TYR A 187 -10.26 12.83 23.46
C TYR A 187 -11.31 13.89 23.15
N GLY A 188 -10.85 15.15 23.02
CA GLY A 188 -11.71 16.26 22.66
C GLY A 188 -12.30 16.07 21.27
N ALA A 189 -13.59 16.38 21.12
CA ALA A 189 -14.23 16.39 19.81
C ALA A 189 -13.50 17.40 18.90
N PRO A 190 -13.37 17.09 17.59
CA PRO A 190 -12.80 18.04 16.63
C PRO A 190 -13.54 19.37 16.65
N THR A 191 -12.82 20.45 16.36
CA THR A 191 -13.40 21.76 16.10
C THR A 191 -14.40 21.64 14.94
N ALA A 192 -15.55 22.28 15.04
CA ALA A 192 -16.57 22.22 13.99
C ALA A 192 -15.97 22.60 12.62
N GLY A 193 -16.15 21.72 11.62
CA GLY A 193 -15.59 21.89 10.27
C GLY A 193 -14.12 21.48 10.12
N LYS A 194 -13.50 20.88 11.13
CA LYS A 194 -12.12 20.37 11.10
C LYS A 194 -12.07 18.90 11.53
N HIS A 195 -10.92 18.27 11.30
CA HIS A 195 -10.61 16.90 11.72
C HIS A 195 -9.52 16.86 12.82
N ASP A 196 -9.29 17.99 13.49
CA ASP A 196 -8.26 18.18 14.51
C ASP A 196 -8.54 17.41 15.82
N LEU A 197 -7.50 17.18 16.61
CA LEU A 197 -7.61 16.73 18.01
C LEU A 197 -7.20 17.90 18.91
N PRO A 198 -8.14 18.71 19.42
CA PRO A 198 -7.76 19.92 20.16
C PRO A 198 -7.10 19.61 21.51
N LYS A 199 -7.53 18.53 22.18
CA LYS A 199 -6.99 18.11 23.47
C LYS A 199 -7.25 16.65 23.82
N VAL A 200 -6.47 16.12 24.75
CA VAL A 200 -6.75 14.89 25.50
C VAL A 200 -6.69 15.20 26.99
N THR A 201 -7.72 14.82 27.74
CA THR A 201 -7.73 14.97 29.20
C THR A 201 -7.51 13.60 29.84
N GLN A 202 -6.42 13.45 30.61
CA GLN A 202 -6.11 12.24 31.36
C GLN A 202 -6.51 12.39 32.83
N THR A 203 -7.21 11.39 33.37
CA THR A 203 -7.50 11.24 34.80
C THR A 203 -7.01 9.87 35.28
N GLY A 204 -6.91 9.70 36.61
CA GLY A 204 -6.37 8.48 37.21
C GLY A 204 -4.88 8.59 37.50
N THR A 205 -4.05 7.72 36.92
CA THR A 205 -2.60 7.84 37.04
C THR A 205 -2.10 9.04 36.25
N ASP A 206 -1.24 9.86 36.88
CA ASP A 206 -0.65 11.08 36.29
C ASP A 206 -1.69 11.99 35.60
N PRO A 207 -2.63 12.60 36.34
CA PRO A 207 -3.66 13.45 35.74
C PRO A 207 -3.09 14.71 35.09
N HIS A 208 -3.41 14.94 33.82
CA HIS A 208 -2.98 16.12 33.08
C HIS A 208 -3.86 16.35 31.84
N GLU A 209 -3.67 17.50 31.18
CA GLU A 209 -4.19 17.75 29.83
C GLU A 209 -3.06 17.75 28.81
N GLU A 210 -3.33 17.17 27.66
CA GLU A 210 -2.53 17.29 26.45
C GLU A 210 -3.26 18.24 25.51
N THR A 211 -2.62 19.30 25.03
CA THR A 211 -3.23 20.26 24.11
C THR A 211 -2.46 20.32 22.80
N PHE A 212 -3.22 20.46 21.70
CA PHE A 212 -2.66 20.48 20.35
C PHE A 212 -3.19 21.66 19.56
N THR A 213 -2.34 22.22 18.70
CA THR A 213 -2.75 23.21 17.70
C THR A 213 -2.31 22.75 16.32
N TYR A 214 -2.90 23.34 15.28
CA TYR A 214 -2.72 22.92 13.91
C TYR A 214 -2.46 24.12 13.00
N ASP A 215 -1.73 23.90 11.91
CA ASP A 215 -1.61 24.86 10.82
C ASP A 215 -2.86 24.86 9.93
N ALA A 216 -2.83 25.64 8.84
CA ALA A 216 -3.95 25.77 7.91
C ALA A 216 -4.20 24.49 7.08
N SER A 217 -3.17 23.66 6.90
CA SER A 217 -3.23 22.39 6.17
C SER A 217 -3.67 21.22 7.06
N GLY A 218 -3.73 21.42 8.38
CA GLY A 218 -4.08 20.40 9.35
C GLY A 218 -2.88 19.66 9.93
N ASN A 219 -1.65 20.12 9.71
CA ASN A 219 -0.51 19.52 10.40
C ASN A 219 -0.43 20.03 11.83
N THR A 220 -0.07 19.15 12.77
CA THR A 220 0.09 19.52 14.17
C THR A 220 1.20 20.54 14.29
N LYS A 221 0.91 21.71 14.83
CA LYS A 221 1.86 22.83 15.02
C LYS A 221 2.44 22.85 16.43
N THR A 222 1.63 22.56 17.44
CA THR A 222 2.12 22.42 18.81
C THR A 222 1.49 21.25 19.52
N ARG A 223 2.23 20.67 20.47
CA ARG A 223 1.78 19.69 21.46
C ARG A 223 2.30 20.11 22.83
N ARG A 224 1.45 20.16 23.84
CA ARG A 224 1.87 20.37 25.23
C ARG A 224 1.26 19.30 26.12
N ILE A 225 2.08 18.63 26.93
CA ILE A 225 1.65 17.57 27.85
C ILE A 225 1.77 18.10 29.28
N GLY A 226 0.63 18.27 29.95
CA GLY A 226 0.55 18.82 31.30
C GLY A 226 1.24 20.17 31.43
N THR A 227 2.06 20.33 32.47
CA THR A 227 2.88 21.53 32.68
C THR A 227 4.21 21.49 31.93
N GLY A 228 4.47 20.44 31.15
CA GLY A 228 5.70 20.28 30.39
C GLY A 228 5.91 21.37 29.34
N GLU A 229 7.12 21.41 28.81
CA GLU A 229 7.49 22.30 27.71
C GLU A 229 6.62 22.04 26.49
N THR A 230 6.19 23.12 25.84
CA THR A 230 5.48 23.02 24.56
C THR A 230 6.44 22.51 23.51
N GLN A 231 6.02 21.47 22.81
CA GLN A 231 6.65 21.04 21.57
C GLN A 231 6.06 21.81 20.41
N SER A 232 6.92 22.35 19.55
CA SER A 232 6.55 23.02 18.31
C SER A 232 7.04 22.20 17.13
N PHE A 233 6.20 22.09 16.11
CA PHE A 233 6.47 21.36 14.88
C PHE A 233 6.29 22.31 13.71
N ASP A 234 7.35 22.56 12.97
CA ASP A 234 7.29 23.34 11.73
C ASP A 234 7.36 22.40 10.53
N TRP A 235 6.55 22.70 9.52
CA TRP A 235 6.38 21.89 8.32
C TRP A 235 6.95 22.63 7.10
N ASP A 236 7.48 21.89 6.13
CA ASP A 236 7.89 22.44 4.83
C ASP A 236 6.70 22.67 3.89
N ALA A 237 6.96 23.20 2.69
CA ALA A 237 5.90 23.52 1.73
C ALA A 237 5.25 22.27 1.13
N GLU A 238 5.97 21.15 1.15
CA GLU A 238 5.54 19.83 0.68
C GLU A 238 4.77 19.04 1.76
N GLY A 239 4.71 19.54 3.00
CA GLY A 239 3.95 18.93 4.09
C GLY A 239 4.73 17.90 4.91
N HIS A 240 6.07 17.91 4.85
CA HIS A 240 6.92 17.09 5.71
C HIS A 240 7.36 17.85 6.96
N LEU A 241 7.61 17.13 8.05
CA LEU A 241 8.04 17.72 9.31
C LEU A 241 9.47 18.25 9.15
N LYS A 242 9.66 19.58 9.17
CA LYS A 242 10.96 20.24 9.00
C LYS A 242 11.71 20.38 10.31
N THR A 243 11.03 20.77 11.39
CA THR A 243 11.65 20.88 12.71
C THR A 243 10.73 20.35 13.82
N ALA A 244 11.31 19.78 14.86
CA ALA A 244 10.63 19.49 16.11
C ALA A 244 11.39 20.12 17.27
N THR A 245 10.81 21.11 17.94
CA THR A 245 11.46 21.84 19.03
C THR A 245 10.77 21.55 20.35
N ARG A 246 11.53 21.24 21.41
CA ARG A 246 11.07 21.10 22.79
C ARG A 246 12.02 21.87 23.72
N GLY A 247 11.55 22.99 24.27
CA GLY A 247 12.40 23.86 25.08
C GLY A 247 13.60 24.38 24.26
N THR A 248 14.81 23.98 24.63
CA THR A 248 16.06 24.35 23.92
C THR A 248 16.60 23.27 22.99
N SER A 249 15.91 22.13 22.86
CA SER A 249 16.27 21.08 21.89
C SER A 249 15.47 21.25 20.62
N THR A 250 16.15 21.20 19.47
CA THR A 250 15.52 21.26 18.15
C THR A 250 16.10 20.17 17.27
N ASP A 251 15.23 19.31 16.79
CA ASP A 251 15.54 18.35 15.73
C ASP A 251 15.20 18.99 14.39
N ASN A 252 16.09 18.85 13.40
CA ASN A 252 15.86 19.29 12.03
C ASN A 252 15.86 18.09 11.09
N TYR A 253 14.96 18.11 10.12
CA TYR A 253 14.80 17.03 9.15
C TYR A 253 14.93 17.57 7.73
N VAL A 254 15.53 16.77 6.85
CA VAL A 254 15.65 17.08 5.43
C VAL A 254 15.15 15.89 4.63
N TYR A 255 14.38 16.18 3.59
CA TYR A 255 13.79 15.21 2.69
C TYR A 255 14.34 15.40 1.28
N ASP A 256 14.39 14.32 0.51
CA ASP A 256 14.61 14.40 -0.93
C ASP A 256 13.31 14.77 -1.67
N THR A 257 13.41 14.95 -2.99
CA THR A 257 12.26 15.32 -3.84
C THR A 257 11.19 14.22 -3.95
N SER A 258 11.48 13.01 -3.49
CA SER A 258 10.51 11.90 -3.42
C SER A 258 9.84 11.79 -2.04
N GLY A 259 10.20 12.66 -1.10
CA GLY A 259 9.69 12.65 0.28
C GLY A 259 10.42 11.67 1.21
N ASN A 260 11.56 11.08 0.80
CA ASN A 260 12.34 10.27 1.73
C ASN A 260 13.11 11.16 2.69
N ARG A 261 13.04 10.86 3.98
CA ARG A 261 13.90 11.51 4.97
C ARG A 261 15.35 11.10 4.72
N ILE A 262 16.20 12.05 4.36
CA ILE A 262 17.63 11.84 4.10
C ILE A 262 18.52 12.31 5.25
N LEU A 263 18.05 13.24 6.09
CA LEU A 263 18.83 13.75 7.22
C LEU A 263 17.96 13.98 8.45
N ARG A 264 18.48 13.62 9.63
CA ARG A 264 17.98 14.05 10.95
C ARG A 264 19.13 14.67 11.73
N GLN A 265 19.00 15.92 12.13
CA GLN A 265 19.96 16.65 12.96
C GLN A 265 19.35 16.86 14.34
N GLU A 266 19.83 16.11 15.31
CA GLU A 266 19.47 16.20 16.73
C GLU A 266 20.49 17.08 17.46
N LYS A 267 20.22 17.42 18.72
CA LYS A 267 21.10 18.28 19.54
C LYS A 267 22.55 17.77 19.62
N ASP A 268 22.72 16.46 19.74
CA ASP A 268 24.03 15.83 20.00
C ASP A 268 24.46 14.83 18.91
N ALA A 269 23.70 14.72 17.81
CA ALA A 269 24.04 13.87 16.68
C ALA A 269 23.40 14.32 15.36
N THR A 270 24.01 13.95 14.23
CA THR A 270 23.41 14.02 12.90
C THR A 270 23.41 12.65 12.27
N THR A 271 22.25 12.19 11.82
CA THR A 271 22.06 10.90 11.14
C THR A 271 21.70 11.17 9.68
N LEU A 272 22.53 10.65 8.77
CA LEU A 272 22.24 10.57 7.34
C LEU A 272 21.60 9.21 7.05
N TYR A 273 20.45 9.22 6.38
CA TYR A 273 19.77 8.02 5.92
C TYR A 273 20.19 7.72 4.47
N LEU A 274 20.58 6.48 4.25
CA LEU A 274 21.13 5.97 3.01
C LEU A 274 20.16 4.93 2.40
N PRO A 275 20.32 4.60 1.11
CA PRO A 275 19.55 3.54 0.47
C PRO A 275 19.57 2.22 1.26
N ALA A 276 18.50 1.43 1.09
CA ALA A 276 18.23 0.20 1.84
C ALA A 276 18.05 0.40 3.36
N GLY A 277 17.79 1.64 3.80
CA GLY A 277 17.51 1.98 5.20
C GLY A 277 18.76 2.13 6.08
N ASN A 278 19.96 2.07 5.49
CA ASN A 278 21.23 2.22 6.21
C ASN A 278 21.37 3.62 6.83
N GLU A 279 22.07 3.71 7.96
CA GLU A 279 22.21 4.95 8.71
C GLU A 279 23.69 5.26 8.96
N LEU A 280 24.07 6.53 8.79
CA LEU A 280 25.39 7.05 9.14
C LEU A 280 25.22 8.16 10.18
N LYS A 281 25.65 7.90 11.41
CA LYS A 281 25.48 8.81 12.54
C LYS A 281 26.81 9.44 12.94
N LEU A 282 26.88 10.77 12.87
CA LEU A 282 27.95 11.61 13.39
C LEU A 282 27.52 12.16 14.75
N ASN A 283 28.20 11.79 15.83
CA ASN A 283 27.94 12.39 17.14
C ASN A 283 28.70 13.71 17.33
N LYS A 284 28.32 14.47 18.35
CA LYS A 284 28.95 15.75 18.71
C LYS A 284 30.45 15.68 19.03
N ALA A 285 30.94 14.49 19.41
CA ALA A 285 32.37 14.25 19.64
C ALA A 285 33.16 13.99 18.35
N GLY A 286 32.52 14.03 17.18
CA GLY A 286 33.15 13.76 15.89
C GLY A 286 33.25 12.28 15.53
N THR A 287 32.67 11.38 16.33
CA THR A 287 32.67 9.94 16.04
C THR A 287 31.60 9.62 15.01
N VAL A 288 31.99 8.91 13.96
CA VAL A 288 31.09 8.42 12.92
C VAL A 288 30.82 6.94 13.13
N THR A 289 29.54 6.57 13.18
CA THR A 289 29.07 5.19 13.36
C THR A 289 28.08 4.82 12.26
N GLY A 290 28.24 3.62 11.70
CA GLY A 290 27.35 3.08 10.68
C GLY A 290 26.41 2.02 11.26
N THR A 291 25.16 2.05 10.81
CA THR A 291 24.18 0.97 10.99
C THR A 291 23.77 0.47 9.62
N ARG A 292 23.89 -0.84 9.38
CA ARG A 292 23.46 -1.48 8.15
C ARG A 292 22.30 -2.42 8.40
N TYR A 293 21.24 -2.32 7.61
CA TYR A 293 20.08 -3.19 7.68
C TYR A 293 20.06 -4.14 6.47
N TYR A 294 19.65 -5.38 6.71
CA TYR A 294 19.47 -6.40 5.69
C TYR A 294 17.99 -6.77 5.62
N GLY A 295 17.17 -5.81 5.18
CA GLY A 295 15.71 -5.91 5.29
C GLY A 295 15.25 -5.99 6.76
N ASP A 296 14.22 -6.79 7.02
CA ASP A 296 13.71 -7.11 8.34
C ASP A 296 14.47 -8.27 9.03
N ILE A 297 15.48 -8.84 8.38
CA ILE A 297 16.18 -10.06 8.82
C ILE A 297 17.29 -9.79 9.84
N ALA A 298 18.10 -8.75 9.61
CA ALA A 298 19.26 -8.48 10.45
C ALA A 298 19.73 -7.03 10.39
N VAL A 299 20.50 -6.64 11.41
CA VAL A 299 21.15 -5.33 11.53
C VAL A 299 22.61 -5.52 11.94
N ARG A 300 23.52 -4.71 11.37
CA ARG A 300 24.95 -4.67 11.72
C ARG A 300 25.36 -3.31 12.24
N THR A 301 26.01 -3.28 13.40
CA THR A 301 26.66 -2.09 13.97
C THR A 301 28.00 -2.48 14.60
N GLY A 302 29.02 -1.62 14.46
CA GLY A 302 30.34 -1.87 15.04
C GLY A 302 30.95 -3.24 14.67
N GLY A 303 30.67 -3.72 13.45
CA GLY A 303 31.11 -5.03 12.95
C GLY A 303 30.28 -6.23 13.43
N LYS A 304 29.34 -6.06 14.36
CA LYS A 304 28.54 -7.16 14.94
C LYS A 304 27.20 -7.27 14.23
N LEU A 305 26.86 -8.48 13.77
CA LEU A 305 25.54 -8.79 13.20
C LEU A 305 24.57 -9.24 14.31
N THR A 306 23.32 -8.77 14.22
CA THR A 306 22.22 -9.17 15.09
C THR A 306 21.01 -9.49 14.22
N PHE A 307 20.48 -10.71 14.32
CA PHE A 307 19.24 -11.10 13.66
C PHE A 307 18.05 -10.42 14.34
N THR A 308 17.09 -9.97 13.55
CA THR A 308 15.82 -9.40 14.04
C THR A 308 14.69 -10.32 13.63
N LEU A 309 13.81 -10.63 14.58
CA LEU A 309 12.53 -11.29 14.29
C LEU A 309 11.43 -10.28 14.59
N ALA A 310 10.49 -10.21 13.67
CA ALA A 310 9.42 -9.24 13.69
C ALA A 310 8.05 -9.91 13.88
N ASP A 311 7.10 -9.16 14.41
CA ASP A 311 5.71 -9.58 14.50
C ASP A 311 5.01 -9.51 13.13
N HIS A 312 3.71 -9.79 13.11
CA HIS A 312 2.91 -9.77 11.89
C HIS A 312 2.78 -8.37 11.26
N HIS A 313 3.08 -7.29 12.00
CA HIS A 313 3.20 -5.93 11.45
C HIS A 313 4.63 -5.56 11.06
N LYS A 314 5.58 -6.49 11.09
CA LYS A 314 7.00 -6.22 10.87
C LYS A 314 7.64 -5.32 11.93
N THR A 315 7.04 -5.21 13.11
CA THR A 315 7.69 -4.61 14.28
C THR A 315 8.72 -5.60 14.82
N GLY A 316 10.01 -5.26 14.80
CA GLY A 316 11.04 -6.11 15.41
C GLY A 316 10.78 -6.28 16.92
N THR A 317 10.48 -7.49 17.39
CA THR A 317 10.17 -7.79 18.80
C THR A 317 11.27 -8.59 19.48
N ILE A 318 12.06 -9.33 18.70
CA ILE A 318 13.19 -10.14 19.20
C ILE A 318 14.45 -9.83 18.40
N GLN A 319 15.59 -9.71 19.11
CA GLN A 319 16.92 -9.65 18.53
C GLN A 319 17.79 -10.79 19.05
N ILE A 320 18.59 -11.38 18.16
CA ILE A 320 19.48 -12.51 18.49
C ILE A 320 20.88 -12.20 17.97
N ALA A 321 21.87 -12.16 18.87
CA ALA A 321 23.26 -11.94 18.49
C ALA A 321 23.73 -13.06 17.53
N ALA A 322 24.38 -12.68 16.42
CA ALA A 322 24.93 -13.64 15.45
C ALA A 322 26.31 -14.16 15.90
N ASP A 323 26.37 -14.71 17.11
CA ASP A 323 27.59 -15.29 17.70
C ASP A 323 27.28 -16.61 18.40
N VAL A 324 28.32 -17.23 19.00
CA VAL A 324 28.19 -18.51 19.72
C VAL A 324 27.22 -18.47 20.90
N THR A 325 26.93 -17.29 21.46
CA THR A 325 26.04 -17.14 22.61
C THR A 325 24.57 -17.08 22.19
N GLN A 326 24.30 -16.55 20.99
CA GLN A 326 22.95 -16.28 20.48
C GLN A 326 22.08 -15.59 21.53
N THR A 327 22.62 -14.57 22.21
CA THR A 327 21.90 -13.85 23.26
C THR A 327 20.59 -13.28 22.70
N VAL A 328 19.47 -13.57 23.36
CA VAL A 328 18.12 -13.16 22.92
C VAL A 328 17.67 -11.94 23.72
N THR A 329 17.40 -10.85 23.02
CA THR A 329 16.83 -9.61 23.56
C THR A 329 15.39 -9.47 23.08
N ARG A 330 14.46 -9.13 23.98
CA ARG A 330 13.04 -8.94 23.64
C ARG A 330 12.56 -7.56 24.03
N ARG A 331 11.69 -6.98 23.22
CA ARG A 331 10.91 -5.80 23.56
C ARG A 331 9.44 -6.03 23.25
N LYS A 332 8.56 -5.34 23.97
CA LYS A 332 7.12 -5.42 23.75
C LYS A 332 6.57 -4.04 23.46
N THR A 333 5.66 -3.98 22.52
CA THR A 333 4.83 -2.82 22.25
C THR A 333 3.39 -3.09 22.67
N GLY A 334 2.62 -2.03 22.87
CA GLY A 334 1.17 -2.08 22.89
C GLY A 334 0.62 -2.00 21.47
N LEU A 335 -0.71 -1.88 21.38
CA LEU A 335 -1.43 -2.00 20.11
C LEU A 335 -1.07 -0.89 19.11
N PHE A 336 -0.82 0.32 19.61
CA PHE A 336 -0.57 1.51 18.80
C PHE A 336 0.91 1.91 18.88
N GLY A 337 1.80 0.93 19.08
CA GLY A 337 3.25 1.14 19.08
C GLY A 337 3.83 1.74 20.36
N GLU A 338 3.02 2.01 21.38
CA GLU A 338 3.50 2.42 22.69
C GLU A 338 4.36 1.33 23.35
N THR A 339 5.28 1.68 24.25
CA THR A 339 6.07 0.66 24.95
C THR A 339 5.22 -0.11 25.95
N ARG A 340 5.32 -1.45 25.95
CA ARG A 340 4.63 -2.31 26.92
C ARG A 340 5.63 -3.04 27.82
N GLY A 341 5.43 -2.94 29.13
CA GLY A 341 6.32 -3.56 30.12
C GLY A 341 7.77 -3.02 30.08
N THR A 342 8.65 -3.70 30.79
CA THR A 342 10.08 -3.34 30.87
C THR A 342 10.75 -3.50 29.50
N GLN A 343 11.33 -2.41 28.99
CA GLN A 343 12.12 -2.42 27.75
C GLN A 343 13.55 -2.87 28.02
N PRO A 344 14.23 -3.50 27.04
CA PRO A 344 15.63 -3.88 27.19
C PRO A 344 16.51 -2.63 27.30
N THR A 345 17.63 -2.74 28.01
CA THR A 345 18.60 -1.64 28.15
C THR A 345 19.34 -1.35 26.84
N THR A 346 19.44 -2.34 25.96
CA THR A 346 20.07 -2.21 24.64
C THR A 346 19.18 -2.83 23.57
N TRP A 347 19.11 -2.15 22.43
CA TRP A 347 18.47 -2.63 21.20
C TRP A 347 19.28 -2.10 20.02
N THR A 348 19.58 -2.94 19.03
CA THR A 348 20.41 -2.54 17.89
C THR A 348 19.54 -1.90 16.80
N GLY A 349 19.94 -0.70 16.35
CA GLY A 349 19.20 0.09 15.36
C GLY A 349 18.05 0.90 15.95
N GLU A 350 17.49 1.80 15.14
CA GLU A 350 16.45 2.74 15.56
C GLU A 350 15.04 2.35 15.07
N LYS A 351 14.92 1.22 14.35
CA LYS A 351 13.63 0.72 13.84
C LYS A 351 12.73 0.20 14.96
N THR A 352 11.46 0.60 14.94
CA THR A 352 10.44 0.30 15.96
C THR A 352 9.14 -0.17 15.31
N PHE A 353 7.98 0.23 15.85
CA PHE A 353 6.64 0.00 15.33
C PHE A 353 6.59 0.04 13.80
N VAL A 354 6.13 -1.05 13.21
CA VAL A 354 5.98 -1.31 11.77
C VAL A 354 7.22 -1.02 10.91
N GLY A 355 8.41 -1.14 11.51
CA GLY A 355 9.67 -0.84 10.84
C GLY A 355 9.96 0.66 10.70
N GLY A 356 9.14 1.53 11.29
CA GLY A 356 9.37 2.98 11.34
C GLY A 356 10.59 3.36 12.18
N THR A 357 11.13 4.56 11.95
CA THR A 357 12.33 5.05 12.68
C THR A 357 11.91 5.83 13.91
N LYS A 358 12.37 5.44 15.10
CA LYS A 358 12.05 6.14 16.34
C LYS A 358 12.90 7.39 16.49
N ASP A 359 12.24 8.54 16.69
CA ASP A 359 12.91 9.79 17.06
C ASP A 359 12.75 10.00 18.56
N ASN A 360 13.82 9.80 19.32
CA ASN A 360 13.75 9.77 20.79
C ASN A 360 13.45 11.15 21.41
N ASP A 361 13.97 12.22 20.81
CA ASP A 361 13.83 13.58 21.32
C ASP A 361 12.39 14.11 21.12
N SER A 362 11.81 13.88 19.93
CA SER A 362 10.42 14.24 19.63
C SER A 362 9.41 13.28 20.26
N GLY A 363 9.76 12.00 20.41
CA GLY A 363 8.88 10.90 20.83
C GLY A 363 8.01 10.34 19.69
N LEU A 364 8.25 10.76 18.45
CA LEU A 364 7.52 10.33 17.27
C LEU A 364 8.19 9.11 16.61
N THR A 365 7.43 8.44 15.76
CA THR A 365 7.95 7.41 14.85
C THR A 365 7.73 7.87 13.41
N HIS A 366 8.82 7.98 12.66
CA HIS A 366 8.76 8.26 11.23
C HIS A 366 8.35 7.00 10.46
N ILE A 367 7.17 7.05 9.85
CA ILE A 367 6.55 5.95 9.10
C ILE A 367 6.27 6.46 7.68
N GLY A 368 7.20 6.16 6.77
CA GLY A 368 7.04 6.41 5.35
C GLY A 368 6.82 7.89 5.07
N ALA A 369 5.60 8.23 4.66
CA ALA A 369 5.21 9.60 4.35
C ALA A 369 4.94 10.50 5.58
N ARG A 370 4.70 9.91 6.76
CA ARG A 370 4.15 10.66 7.90
C ARG A 370 4.86 10.39 9.22
N GLU A 371 4.68 11.34 10.13
CA GLU A 371 5.10 11.22 11.52
C GLU A 371 3.95 10.67 12.37
N TYR A 372 4.23 9.61 13.13
CA TYR A 372 3.27 8.91 13.95
C TYR A 372 3.53 9.16 15.44
N ASP A 373 2.46 9.49 16.18
CA ASP A 373 2.51 9.62 17.62
C ASP A 373 1.90 8.37 18.29
N PRO A 374 2.74 7.45 18.82
CA PRO A 374 2.27 6.25 19.49
C PRO A 374 1.54 6.55 20.81
N LEU A 375 1.72 7.72 21.42
CA LEU A 375 1.05 8.08 22.66
C LEU A 375 -0.45 8.28 22.42
N ILE A 376 -0.84 8.93 21.33
CA ILE A 376 -2.26 9.13 20.96
C ILE A 376 -2.76 8.11 19.92
N GLY A 377 -1.85 7.35 19.32
CA GLY A 377 -2.13 6.29 18.34
C GLY A 377 -2.58 6.81 16.98
N ARG A 378 -2.05 7.97 16.54
CA ARG A 378 -2.47 8.69 15.32
C ARG A 378 -1.27 9.34 14.63
N PHE A 379 -1.41 9.59 13.33
CA PHE A 379 -0.50 10.47 12.60
C PHE A 379 -0.68 11.93 13.04
N ILE A 380 0.37 12.74 12.93
CA ILE A 380 0.35 14.16 13.32
C ILE A 380 0.17 15.11 12.13
N SER A 381 0.11 14.58 10.91
CA SER A 381 -0.25 15.27 9.66
C SER A 381 -1.43 14.59 8.97
N VAL A 382 -2.11 15.34 8.11
CA VAL A 382 -3.23 14.83 7.30
C VAL A 382 -2.71 13.82 6.28
N ASP A 383 -3.48 12.76 6.04
CA ASP A 383 -3.21 11.78 5.01
C ASP A 383 -3.17 12.43 3.60
N PRO A 384 -2.05 12.29 2.87
CA PRO A 384 -1.99 12.71 1.47
C PRO A 384 -2.98 11.97 0.57
N ILE A 385 -3.39 10.75 0.94
CA ILE A 385 -4.33 9.91 0.19
C ILE A 385 -5.64 9.81 0.98
N MET A 386 -6.44 10.87 0.92
CA MET A 386 -7.77 10.88 1.53
C MET A 386 -8.79 10.17 0.65
N ASP A 387 -9.28 9.00 1.08
CA ASP A 387 -10.40 8.31 0.42
C ASP A 387 -11.75 8.78 0.98
N LEU A 388 -12.44 9.63 0.20
CA LEU A 388 -13.75 10.16 0.58
C LEU A 388 -14.89 9.12 0.63
N LYS A 389 -14.64 7.89 0.16
CA LYS A 389 -15.62 6.80 0.15
C LYS A 389 -15.43 5.84 1.32
N ASP A 390 -14.29 5.89 2.01
CA ASP A 390 -14.05 5.10 3.21
C ASP A 390 -14.19 5.97 4.47
N ALA A 391 -15.28 5.76 5.20
CA ALA A 391 -15.56 6.47 6.43
C ALA A 391 -14.45 6.32 7.49
N GLN A 392 -13.67 5.24 7.45
CA GLN A 392 -12.56 5.01 8.39
C GLN A 392 -11.27 5.74 7.98
N GLN A 393 -11.18 6.26 6.74
CA GLN A 393 -10.06 7.07 6.24
C GLN A 393 -10.38 8.56 6.16
N LEU A 394 -11.67 8.95 6.16
CA LEU A 394 -12.12 10.35 6.11
C LEU A 394 -11.46 11.27 7.14
N HIS A 395 -11.03 10.73 8.28
CA HIS A 395 -10.39 11.53 9.32
C HIS A 395 -8.95 11.92 9.03
N GLY A 396 -8.25 11.25 8.11
CA GLY A 396 -6.90 11.62 7.68
C GLY A 396 -5.77 11.45 8.71
N TYR A 397 -6.04 11.05 9.96
CA TYR A 397 -5.00 10.85 10.98
C TYR A 397 -5.03 9.45 11.64
N THR A 398 -6.09 8.68 11.40
CA THR A 398 -6.30 7.39 12.08
C THR A 398 -5.33 6.36 11.54
N TYR A 399 -4.61 5.69 12.43
CA TYR A 399 -3.78 4.55 12.06
C TYR A 399 -4.61 3.27 11.97
N ALA A 400 -4.42 2.50 10.90
CA ALA A 400 -4.95 1.14 10.77
C ALA A 400 -6.46 1.00 11.05
N ALA A 401 -7.28 2.01 10.68
CA ALA A 401 -8.72 2.04 10.97
C ALA A 401 -9.08 1.76 12.45
N ASN A 402 -8.22 2.12 13.40
CA ASN A 402 -8.34 1.75 14.81
C ASN A 402 -8.33 0.24 15.11
N ASN A 403 -7.82 -0.57 14.19
CA ASN A 403 -7.54 -1.99 14.36
C ASN A 403 -6.11 -2.32 13.92
N PRO A 404 -5.10 -1.82 14.65
CA PRO A 404 -3.70 -2.19 14.46
C PRO A 404 -3.41 -3.61 14.98
N PHE A 405 -4.39 -4.50 15.03
CA PHE A 405 -4.19 -5.91 15.34
C PHE A 405 -4.36 -6.75 14.07
N THR A 406 -5.29 -6.35 13.20
CA THR A 406 -5.52 -6.95 11.89
C THR A 406 -4.90 -6.13 10.75
N PHE A 407 -4.88 -4.81 10.89
CA PHE A 407 -4.50 -3.89 9.82
C PHE A 407 -3.15 -3.23 10.10
N SER A 408 -2.42 -2.92 9.04
CA SER A 408 -1.14 -2.22 9.11
C SER A 408 -1.09 -1.11 8.07
N ASP A 409 -0.46 0.01 8.41
CA ASP A 409 -0.18 1.13 7.50
C ASP A 409 1.34 1.42 7.54
N PRO A 410 2.15 0.62 6.83
CA PRO A 410 3.61 0.77 6.87
C PRO A 410 4.10 1.97 6.06
N ASP A 411 3.44 2.35 4.96
CA ASP A 411 3.80 3.51 4.13
C ASP A 411 3.33 4.85 4.71
N GLY A 412 2.45 4.80 5.70
CA GLY A 412 1.86 5.99 6.29
C GLY A 412 0.93 6.69 5.33
N LEU A 413 0.24 5.99 4.42
CA LEU A 413 -0.71 6.56 3.46
C LEU A 413 -2.02 5.78 3.38
N LYS A 414 -2.00 4.49 3.69
CA LYS A 414 -3.22 3.70 3.74
C LYS A 414 -3.01 2.47 4.60
N TYR A 415 -4.04 2.13 5.37
CA TYR A 415 -4.08 0.84 6.02
C TYR A 415 -4.46 -0.29 5.05
N PHE A 416 -3.93 -1.47 5.33
CA PHE A 416 -4.17 -2.71 4.58
C PHE A 416 -4.57 -3.84 5.53
N GLU A 417 -5.37 -4.79 5.03
CA GLU A 417 -5.67 -6.03 5.76
C GLU A 417 -4.47 -6.99 5.65
N GLY A 418 -3.84 -7.34 6.76
CA GLY A 418 -2.54 -8.02 6.74
C GLY A 418 -2.60 -9.55 6.68
N ASN A 419 -1.84 -10.14 5.76
CA ASN A 419 -0.78 -11.09 6.05
C ASN A 419 0.21 -11.10 4.86
N ASN A 420 1.44 -10.62 5.10
CA ASN A 420 2.49 -10.26 4.14
C ASN A 420 3.04 -11.39 3.22
N ASP A 421 2.26 -12.42 2.90
CA ASP A 421 2.67 -13.55 2.04
C ASP A 421 1.93 -13.58 0.69
N ASP A 422 1.11 -12.58 0.38
CA ASP A 422 0.35 -12.44 -0.86
C ASP A 422 1.14 -11.79 -2.02
N GLY A 423 2.46 -11.59 -1.84
CA GLY A 423 3.38 -11.41 -2.96
C GLY A 423 3.21 -10.12 -3.75
N GLY A 424 2.92 -8.99 -3.10
CA GLY A 424 2.96 -7.73 -3.84
C GLY A 424 2.59 -6.42 -3.16
N PHE A 425 3.04 -6.14 -1.93
CA PHE A 425 3.34 -4.77 -1.48
C PHE A 425 4.44 -4.88 -0.41
N GLU A 426 5.61 -4.28 -0.66
CA GLU A 426 6.75 -4.30 0.28
C GLU A 426 6.33 -3.78 1.66
N SER A 427 6.59 -4.62 2.66
CA SER A 427 6.22 -4.47 4.06
C SER A 427 7.16 -3.56 4.87
N ALA A 428 7.67 -2.50 4.24
CA ALA A 428 8.57 -1.53 4.85
C ALA A 428 8.02 -0.12 4.61
N PRO A 429 8.35 0.87 5.46
CA PRO A 429 7.92 2.23 5.21
C PRO A 429 8.38 2.76 3.86
N GLN A 430 7.42 3.22 3.06
CA GLN A 430 7.63 3.70 1.69
C GLN A 430 7.26 5.17 1.61
N ASN A 431 7.87 5.90 0.68
CA ASN A 431 7.52 7.29 0.44
C ASN A 431 6.26 7.44 -0.42
N VAL A 432 5.76 8.68 -0.48
CA VAL A 432 4.56 9.06 -1.24
C VAL A 432 4.65 8.70 -2.72
N VAL A 433 5.81 8.87 -3.37
CA VAL A 433 5.98 8.62 -4.81
C VAL A 433 5.97 7.12 -5.12
N GLN A 434 6.68 6.32 -4.32
CA GLN A 434 6.72 4.86 -4.44
C GLN A 434 5.34 4.28 -4.21
N ALA A 435 4.67 4.72 -3.15
CA ALA A 435 3.32 4.29 -2.81
C ALA A 435 2.30 4.76 -3.88
N ALA A 436 2.37 6.01 -4.35
CA ALA A 436 1.52 6.51 -5.44
C ALA A 436 1.71 5.74 -6.74
N SER A 437 2.95 5.36 -7.10
CA SER A 437 3.20 4.48 -8.25
C SER A 437 2.52 3.12 -8.10
N ARG A 438 2.35 2.66 -6.86
CA ARG A 438 1.67 1.40 -6.53
C ARG A 438 0.16 1.53 -6.39
N TYR A 439 -0.38 2.64 -5.91
CA TYR A 439 -1.83 2.88 -5.94
C TYR A 439 -2.36 3.03 -7.38
N THR A 440 -1.53 3.57 -8.27
CA THR A 440 -1.83 3.66 -9.71
C THR A 440 -1.61 2.34 -10.45
N THR A 441 -0.66 1.49 -10.05
CA THR A 441 -0.45 0.14 -10.65
C THR A 441 -1.25 -0.98 -9.98
N GLY A 442 -1.71 -0.79 -8.75
CA GLY A 442 -2.46 -1.75 -7.92
C GLY A 442 -3.93 -1.90 -8.32
N TYR A 443 -4.47 -0.95 -9.08
CA TYR A 443 -5.72 -1.16 -9.81
C TYR A 443 -5.55 -2.00 -11.09
N GLY A 444 -4.30 -2.35 -11.46
CA GLY A 444 -4.01 -3.05 -12.71
C GLY A 444 -3.24 -4.36 -12.58
N THR A 445 -2.75 -4.77 -11.42
CA THR A 445 -1.88 -5.96 -11.29
C THR A 445 -2.36 -6.98 -10.26
N LEU A 446 -3.55 -7.54 -10.48
CA LEU A 446 -3.83 -8.92 -10.03
C LEU A 446 -3.09 -9.88 -10.97
N ARG A 447 -1.86 -10.27 -10.62
CA ARG A 447 -1.16 -11.37 -11.30
C ARG A 447 -1.95 -12.68 -11.10
N SER A 448 -2.56 -13.15 -12.19
CA SER A 448 -2.86 -14.56 -12.50
C SER A 448 -3.00 -15.54 -11.32
N ARG A 449 -4.17 -15.63 -10.69
CA ARG A 449 -4.62 -16.89 -10.07
C ARG A 449 -5.67 -17.52 -10.99
N ARG A 450 -5.38 -18.76 -11.43
CA ARG A 450 -6.31 -19.60 -12.19
C ARG A 450 -7.59 -19.76 -11.38
N VAL A 451 -8.70 -19.31 -11.94
CA VAL A 451 -10.05 -19.69 -11.52
C VAL A 451 -10.21 -21.17 -11.84
N GLN A 452 -10.16 -22.03 -10.83
CA GLN A 452 -10.65 -23.40 -10.90
C GLN A 452 -11.76 -23.59 -9.85
N LEU A 453 -12.99 -23.48 -10.37
CA LEU A 453 -14.27 -24.03 -9.94
C LEU A 453 -14.45 -24.63 -8.53
N CYS A 454 -15.46 -24.07 -7.82
CA CYS A 454 -16.58 -24.69 -7.05
C CYS A 454 -16.77 -23.93 -5.72
N GLY A 455 -17.90 -23.37 -5.30
CA GLY A 455 -19.26 -23.23 -5.83
C GLY A 455 -20.22 -22.78 -4.69
N ILE A 456 -21.01 -21.73 -4.97
CA ILE A 456 -22.42 -21.46 -4.54
C ILE A 456 -22.74 -21.01 -3.08
N TYR A 457 -23.12 -19.74 -2.85
CA TYR A 457 -24.51 -19.26 -2.58
C TYR A 457 -24.63 -17.73 -2.27
N CYS A 458 -25.39 -17.03 -3.12
CA CYS A 458 -26.23 -15.80 -2.96
C CYS A 458 -25.74 -14.49 -2.26
N GLY A 459 -25.60 -13.42 -3.06
CA GLY A 459 -25.60 -11.99 -2.68
C GLY A 459 -24.88 -11.12 -3.73
N PRO A 460 -25.35 -9.92 -4.13
CA PRO A 460 -25.06 -9.34 -5.45
C PRO A 460 -23.64 -8.75 -5.59
N PRO A 461 -22.92 -9.00 -6.70
CA PRO A 461 -21.89 -8.09 -7.19
C PRO A 461 -22.31 -7.45 -8.52
N LYS A 462 -22.30 -6.12 -8.60
CA LYS A 462 -22.39 -5.41 -9.88
C LYS A 462 -21.00 -5.37 -10.55
N ARG A 463 -20.85 -6.27 -11.53
CA ARG A 463 -20.00 -6.27 -12.76
C ARG A 463 -18.50 -6.64 -12.65
N PRO A 464 -18.10 -7.71 -13.36
CA PRO A 464 -16.92 -7.69 -14.24
C PRO A 464 -17.19 -8.36 -15.62
N VAL A 465 -16.34 -8.11 -16.64
CA VAL A 465 -15.45 -9.09 -17.34
C VAL A 465 -14.61 -8.37 -18.42
N GLY A 466 -13.28 -8.34 -18.27
CA GLY A 466 -12.30 -8.17 -19.35
C GLY A 466 -11.52 -9.48 -19.54
N LEU A 467 -11.20 -9.88 -20.78
CA LEU A 467 -10.65 -11.21 -21.14
C LEU A 467 -9.18 -11.11 -21.62
N TYR A 468 -8.34 -12.09 -21.25
CA TYR A 468 -6.89 -12.16 -21.48
C TYR A 468 -6.49 -13.25 -22.50
N VAL A 469 -5.47 -13.00 -23.35
CA VAL A 469 -4.68 -14.01 -24.11
C VAL A 469 -3.19 -13.62 -24.05
N ARG A 470 -2.27 -14.60 -23.94
CA ARG A 470 -0.81 -14.49 -23.70
C ARG A 470 0.00 -15.05 -24.90
N LEU A 471 1.12 -14.40 -25.26
CA LEU A 471 2.12 -14.88 -26.23
C LEU A 471 3.52 -14.98 -25.59
N LEU A 472 4.46 -15.64 -26.29
CA LEU A 472 5.65 -16.32 -25.74
C LEU A 472 6.91 -15.45 -25.47
N ASP A 473 6.90 -14.13 -25.68
CA ASP A 473 8.09 -13.26 -25.44
C ASP A 473 8.07 -12.47 -24.11
N GLY A 474 7.09 -12.72 -23.24
CA GLY A 474 7.15 -12.35 -21.82
C GLY A 474 6.79 -10.90 -21.45
N ARG A 475 6.39 -10.03 -22.39
CA ARG A 475 5.85 -8.69 -22.07
C ARG A 475 4.33 -8.72 -21.93
N SER A 476 3.81 -7.98 -20.96
CA SER A 476 2.39 -7.86 -20.65
C SER A 476 1.71 -6.73 -21.44
N LYS A 477 0.43 -6.92 -21.81
CA LYS A 477 -0.38 -5.92 -22.54
C LYS A 477 -0.49 -4.56 -21.80
N GLN A 478 -0.25 -4.57 -20.49
CA GLN A 478 -0.22 -3.40 -19.63
C GLN A 478 1.04 -2.56 -19.83
N GLU A 479 2.20 -3.20 -20.06
CA GLU A 479 3.45 -2.50 -20.37
C GLU A 479 3.39 -1.74 -21.69
N ILE A 480 2.56 -2.19 -22.65
CA ILE A 480 2.37 -1.55 -23.95
C ILE A 480 1.42 -0.34 -23.86
N ALA A 481 0.29 -0.47 -23.16
CA ALA A 481 -0.62 0.65 -22.91
C ALA A 481 0.00 1.73 -22.01
N THR A 482 0.83 1.33 -21.05
CA THR A 482 1.61 2.23 -20.21
C THR A 482 2.80 2.85 -20.97
N GLN A 483 3.40 2.17 -21.95
CA GLN A 483 4.37 2.78 -22.88
C GLN A 483 3.71 3.80 -23.81
N ALA A 484 2.50 3.53 -24.31
CA ALA A 484 1.75 4.48 -25.14
C ALA A 484 1.37 5.75 -24.36
N LEU A 485 0.93 5.61 -23.10
CA LEU A 485 0.69 6.75 -22.19
C LEU A 485 1.99 7.48 -21.77
N ARG A 486 3.12 6.77 -21.66
CA ARG A 486 4.43 7.39 -21.38
C ARG A 486 4.97 8.17 -22.57
N LEU A 487 4.78 7.67 -23.80
CA LEU A 487 5.11 8.40 -25.03
C LEU A 487 4.29 9.70 -25.14
N GLU A 488 3.04 9.71 -24.67
CA GLU A 488 2.22 10.92 -24.52
C GLU A 488 2.83 11.96 -23.56
N GLN A 489 3.42 11.52 -22.44
CA GLN A 489 4.03 12.39 -21.43
C GLN A 489 5.38 12.95 -21.87
N ASP A 490 6.22 12.11 -22.49
CA ASP A 490 7.58 12.47 -22.88
C ASP A 490 7.65 13.34 -24.15
N TYR A 491 6.68 13.21 -25.08
CA TYR A 491 6.68 13.99 -26.33
C TYR A 491 5.84 15.29 -26.29
N PHE A 492 4.82 15.40 -25.43
CA PHE A 492 3.87 16.54 -25.48
C PHE A 492 3.80 17.44 -24.23
N GLY A 493 4.52 17.13 -23.15
CA GLY A 493 4.81 18.11 -22.07
C GLY A 493 3.62 18.81 -21.41
N ARG A 494 2.45 18.19 -21.25
CA ARG A 494 1.27 18.84 -20.63
C ARG A 494 1.16 18.60 -19.12
N GLN A 495 0.98 19.69 -18.36
CA GLN A 495 0.55 19.72 -16.95
C GLN A 495 -0.99 19.79 -16.85
N THR A 496 -1.61 18.73 -16.30
CA THR A 496 -2.93 18.57 -15.61
C THR A 496 -4.21 19.28 -16.12
N TRP A 497 -5.40 18.66 -15.93
CA TRP A 497 -6.58 19.16 -15.17
C TRP A 497 -7.70 18.07 -15.16
N PRO A 498 -8.64 18.09 -14.18
CA PRO A 498 -9.25 16.92 -13.54
C PRO A 498 -10.69 16.62 -14.00
N LEU A 499 -11.12 15.35 -13.86
CA LEU A 499 -12.52 14.95 -13.98
C LEU A 499 -13.26 15.12 -12.64
N ASN A 500 -14.24 16.03 -12.58
CA ASN A 500 -15.16 16.19 -11.45
C ASN A 500 -16.41 15.30 -11.60
N TRP A 501 -16.80 14.61 -10.53
CA TRP A 501 -18.07 13.87 -10.39
C TRP A 501 -19.03 14.63 -9.48
N ILE A 502 -20.31 14.76 -9.86
CA ILE A 502 -21.38 15.40 -9.06
C ILE A 502 -22.39 14.34 -8.57
N PRO A 503 -22.77 14.30 -7.27
CA PRO A 503 -23.82 13.41 -6.74
C PRO A 503 -25.14 14.12 -6.36
N GLY A 504 -26.28 13.40 -6.46
CA GLY A 504 -27.59 13.69 -5.83
C GLY A 504 -28.77 13.65 -6.83
N GLU A 505 -29.93 13.02 -6.61
CA GLU A 505 -30.60 12.53 -5.39
C GLU A 505 -31.43 11.26 -5.66
N GLY A 506 -31.84 10.57 -4.57
CA GLY A 506 -32.57 9.30 -4.59
C GLY A 506 -34.05 9.39 -4.95
N GLY A 507 -34.58 8.28 -5.45
CA GLY A 507 -36.01 8.10 -5.74
C GLY A 507 -36.27 6.76 -6.43
N ASN A 508 -36.47 5.73 -5.62
CA ASN A 508 -36.67 4.36 -6.07
C ASN A 508 -38.11 4.17 -6.59
N THR A 509 -38.34 4.01 -7.90
CA THR A 509 -39.47 3.21 -8.43
C THR A 509 -39.43 3.00 -9.95
N LYS A 510 -39.40 1.72 -10.36
CA LYS A 510 -40.05 1.13 -11.56
C LYS A 510 -39.87 1.83 -12.93
N ALA A 511 -38.90 1.33 -13.72
CA ALA A 511 -39.03 1.01 -15.15
C ALA A 511 -37.80 0.15 -15.54
N LYS A 512 -37.81 -1.20 -15.58
CA LYS A 512 -38.48 -2.11 -16.53
C LYS A 512 -38.44 -1.60 -17.99
N ASN A 513 -37.34 -1.82 -18.72
CA ASN A 513 -37.27 -2.69 -19.92
C ASN A 513 -35.87 -2.65 -20.59
N PRO A 514 -35.54 -3.59 -21.51
CA PRO A 514 -34.23 -4.25 -21.58
C PRO A 514 -33.57 -4.00 -22.95
N LEU A 515 -32.52 -3.19 -23.01
CA LEU A 515 -31.71 -3.10 -24.23
C LEU A 515 -30.31 -3.64 -23.92
N PHE A 516 -30.19 -4.93 -24.27
CA PHE A 516 -29.00 -5.68 -24.66
C PHE A 516 -27.78 -5.70 -23.72
N LYS A 517 -27.67 -6.78 -22.94
CA LYS A 517 -26.39 -7.32 -22.48
C LYS A 517 -26.05 -8.50 -23.39
N PRO A 518 -24.83 -8.58 -23.96
CA PRO A 518 -24.50 -9.68 -24.85
C PRO A 518 -24.34 -10.99 -24.06
N ASN A 519 -25.00 -12.05 -24.52
CA ASN A 519 -24.84 -13.42 -24.06
C ASN A 519 -23.61 -14.08 -24.72
N LEU A 520 -23.28 -15.29 -24.28
CA LEU A 520 -22.04 -15.99 -24.65
C LEU A 520 -21.96 -16.36 -26.14
N ALA A 521 -23.11 -16.46 -26.84
CA ALA A 521 -23.14 -16.72 -28.29
C ALA A 521 -22.71 -15.47 -29.10
N GLU A 522 -23.14 -14.28 -28.68
CA GLU A 522 -22.84 -12.98 -29.32
C GLU A 522 -21.35 -12.58 -29.21
N ARG A 523 -20.62 -13.10 -28.21
CA ARG A 523 -19.15 -12.94 -28.13
C ARG A 523 -18.38 -13.69 -29.22
N THR A 524 -19.04 -14.64 -29.88
CA THR A 524 -18.43 -15.45 -30.93
C THR A 524 -18.54 -14.78 -32.30
N GLU A 525 -19.52 -13.89 -32.51
CA GLU A 525 -19.73 -13.16 -33.77
C GLU A 525 -18.83 -11.92 -33.91
N CYS A 526 -18.42 -11.24 -32.82
CA CYS A 526 -17.66 -9.99 -32.89
C CYS A 526 -16.17 -10.13 -33.24
N ARG A 527 -15.70 -11.29 -33.73
CA ARG A 527 -14.27 -11.64 -33.58
C ARG A 527 -13.30 -10.74 -34.34
N HIS A 528 -13.68 -10.09 -35.45
CA HIS A 528 -12.72 -9.28 -36.22
C HIS A 528 -13.35 -8.14 -37.02
N ASN A 529 -14.52 -7.60 -36.64
CA ASN A 529 -15.12 -6.48 -37.38
C ASN A 529 -16.05 -5.61 -36.52
N LEU A 530 -15.70 -4.32 -36.36
CA LEU A 530 -16.54 -3.34 -35.66
C LEU A 530 -17.95 -3.25 -36.26
N MET A 531 -18.10 -3.37 -37.57
CA MET A 531 -19.39 -3.33 -38.25
C MET A 531 -20.28 -4.53 -37.95
N GLU A 532 -19.69 -5.71 -37.77
CA GLU A 532 -20.43 -6.91 -37.33
C GLU A 532 -20.82 -6.78 -35.85
N CYS A 533 -19.95 -6.20 -35.03
CA CYS A 533 -20.21 -5.90 -33.63
C CYS A 533 -21.42 -4.93 -33.49
N LEU A 534 -21.44 -3.84 -34.25
CA LEU A 534 -22.52 -2.85 -34.21
C LEU A 534 -23.87 -3.40 -34.72
N LYS A 535 -23.83 -4.29 -35.72
CA LYS A 535 -25.01 -5.02 -36.20
C LYS A 535 -25.54 -5.98 -35.14
N ALA A 536 -24.64 -6.71 -34.44
CA ALA A 536 -25.02 -7.58 -33.33
C ALA A 536 -25.67 -6.82 -32.16
N TYR A 537 -25.33 -5.54 -31.96
CA TYR A 537 -26.02 -4.66 -31.00
C TYR A 537 -27.30 -4.00 -31.53
N GLY A 538 -27.78 -4.39 -32.72
CA GLY A 538 -29.01 -3.87 -33.31
C GLY A 538 -28.92 -2.43 -33.83
N ILE A 539 -27.71 -1.92 -34.10
CA ILE A 539 -27.46 -0.55 -34.56
C ILE A 539 -27.16 -0.52 -36.08
N GLU A 540 -27.86 -1.34 -36.86
CA GLU A 540 -27.56 -1.60 -38.28
C GLU A 540 -27.60 -0.33 -39.15
N LYS A 541 -28.60 0.53 -38.94
CA LYS A 541 -28.76 1.79 -39.68
C LYS A 541 -27.57 2.73 -39.48
N TRP A 542 -27.01 2.76 -38.26
CA TRP A 542 -25.84 3.57 -37.93
C TRP A 542 -24.57 2.99 -38.55
N SER A 543 -24.42 1.66 -38.53
CA SER A 543 -23.32 0.98 -39.19
C SER A 543 -23.28 1.34 -40.69
N GLN A 544 -24.43 1.31 -41.38
CA GLN A 544 -24.53 1.67 -42.80
C GLN A 544 -24.19 3.15 -43.07
N GLN A 545 -24.53 4.05 -42.15
CA GLN A 545 -24.15 5.47 -42.24
C GLN A 545 -22.64 5.65 -42.10
N LEU A 546 -22.03 5.05 -41.07
CA LEU A 546 -20.59 5.11 -40.85
C LEU A 546 -19.79 4.52 -42.03
N ALA A 547 -20.25 3.39 -42.59
CA ALA A 547 -19.64 2.80 -43.78
C ALA A 547 -19.80 3.65 -45.05
N ASN A 548 -20.84 4.48 -45.14
CA ASN A 548 -21.00 5.43 -46.24
C ASN A 548 -20.10 6.67 -46.05
N GLU A 549 -19.92 7.12 -44.82
CA GLU A 549 -19.03 8.24 -44.47
C GLU A 549 -17.56 7.88 -44.72
N GLU A 550 -17.17 6.63 -44.45
CA GLU A 550 -15.82 6.13 -44.78
C GLU A 550 -15.51 6.18 -46.29
N LYS A 551 -16.52 6.16 -47.17
CA LYS A 551 -16.31 6.27 -48.64
C LYS A 551 -15.75 7.63 -49.04
N GLU A 552 -15.78 8.62 -48.16
CA GLU A 552 -15.20 9.94 -48.43
C GLU A 552 -13.67 10.00 -48.30
N ARG A 553 -12.99 8.85 -48.10
CA ARG A 553 -11.54 8.71 -47.92
C ARG A 553 -10.65 8.96 -49.14
N THR A 554 -11.19 9.39 -50.27
CA THR A 554 -10.44 9.51 -51.54
C THR A 554 -9.17 10.34 -51.36
N GLY A 555 -8.00 9.73 -51.64
CA GLY A 555 -6.69 10.39 -51.51
C GLY A 555 -6.09 10.40 -50.11
N LEU A 556 -6.65 9.64 -49.15
CA LEU A 556 -6.17 9.51 -47.77
C LEU A 556 -5.67 8.10 -47.48
N ASP A 557 -4.79 7.98 -46.48
CA ASP A 557 -4.48 6.66 -45.92
C ASP A 557 -5.76 6.01 -45.39
N THR A 558 -6.05 4.82 -45.92
CA THR A 558 -7.34 4.17 -45.71
C THR A 558 -7.47 3.64 -44.30
N ASN A 559 -6.38 3.20 -43.67
CA ASN A 559 -6.43 2.59 -42.35
C ASN A 559 -6.54 3.68 -41.28
N ALA A 560 -5.63 4.66 -41.32
CA ALA A 560 -5.63 5.76 -40.37
C ALA A 560 -6.92 6.58 -40.40
N TYR A 561 -7.46 6.84 -41.60
CA TYR A 561 -8.73 7.56 -41.73
C TYR A 561 -9.90 6.78 -41.14
N ARG A 562 -9.95 5.46 -41.35
CA ARG A 562 -11.00 4.59 -40.80
C ARG A 562 -10.97 4.61 -39.27
N HIS A 563 -9.81 4.36 -38.67
CA HIS A 563 -9.62 4.32 -37.22
C HIS A 563 -9.99 5.64 -36.56
N THR A 564 -9.52 6.75 -37.14
CA THR A 564 -9.83 8.10 -36.66
C THR A 564 -11.32 8.41 -36.77
N LEU A 565 -11.92 8.22 -37.95
CA LEU A 565 -13.32 8.58 -38.21
C LEU A 565 -14.29 7.74 -37.37
N TRP A 566 -14.05 6.44 -37.26
CA TRP A 566 -14.93 5.53 -36.54
C TRP A 566 -14.95 5.86 -35.05
N GLN A 567 -13.79 6.15 -34.46
CA GLN A 567 -13.70 6.54 -33.06
C GLN A 567 -14.27 7.92 -32.77
N ALA A 568 -14.06 8.88 -33.69
CA ALA A 568 -14.69 10.20 -33.59
C ALA A 568 -16.21 10.08 -33.61
N ARG A 569 -16.75 9.23 -34.51
CA ARG A 569 -18.19 9.04 -34.65
C ARG A 569 -18.80 8.30 -33.46
N LEU A 570 -18.15 7.24 -32.99
CA LEU A 570 -18.57 6.51 -31.78
C LEU A 570 -18.60 7.41 -30.56
N THR A 571 -17.57 8.24 -30.40
CA THR A 571 -17.45 9.15 -29.25
C THR A 571 -18.51 10.24 -29.30
N LEU A 572 -18.73 10.84 -30.48
CA LEU A 572 -19.77 11.86 -30.68
C LEU A 572 -21.15 11.33 -30.28
N GLU A 573 -21.50 10.11 -30.71
CA GLU A 573 -22.85 9.56 -30.54
C GLU A 573 -23.05 8.86 -29.19
N PHE A 574 -22.12 7.96 -28.82
CA PHE A 574 -22.31 7.03 -27.71
C PHE A 574 -21.44 7.32 -26.49
N GLY A 575 -20.45 8.20 -26.64
CA GLY A 575 -19.54 8.62 -25.58
C GLY A 575 -18.25 7.82 -25.58
N GLU A 576 -17.24 8.40 -24.97
CA GLU A 576 -15.85 7.91 -24.98
C GLU A 576 -15.72 6.49 -24.43
N ASP A 577 -16.41 6.18 -23.32
CA ASP A 577 -16.39 4.84 -22.69
C ASP A 577 -16.86 3.72 -23.63
N ARG A 578 -17.89 4.00 -24.45
CA ARG A 578 -18.42 3.03 -25.41
C ARG A 578 -17.56 2.93 -26.65
N ALA A 579 -16.99 4.05 -27.11
CA ALA A 579 -16.04 4.06 -28.21
C ALA A 579 -14.81 3.18 -27.90
N LEU A 580 -14.25 3.35 -26.69
CA LEU A 580 -13.15 2.55 -26.18
C LEU A 580 -13.51 1.06 -26.11
N THR A 581 -14.70 0.74 -25.58
CA THR A 581 -15.13 -0.66 -25.42
C THR A 581 -15.33 -1.38 -26.75
N TRP A 582 -15.79 -0.70 -27.80
CA TRP A 582 -16.16 -1.35 -29.06
C TRP A 582 -15.06 -1.34 -30.10
N ALA A 583 -14.31 -0.24 -30.23
CA ALA A 583 -13.34 -0.08 -31.29
C ALA A 583 -11.90 -0.45 -30.88
N ASP A 584 -11.52 -0.36 -29.60
CA ASP A 584 -10.22 -0.91 -29.15
C ASP A 584 -10.29 -2.43 -28.92
N ALA A 585 -11.50 -2.97 -28.69
CA ALA A 585 -11.73 -4.40 -28.65
C ALA A 585 -11.51 -5.09 -30.01
N HIS A 586 -11.61 -4.34 -31.10
CA HIS A 586 -11.37 -4.83 -32.46
C HIS A 586 -9.87 -5.06 -32.72
N GLU A 587 -9.02 -4.16 -32.24
CA GLU A 587 -7.55 -4.26 -32.36
C GLU A 587 -6.92 -5.36 -31.49
N ALA A 588 -7.67 -5.86 -30.50
CA ALA A 588 -7.18 -6.86 -29.56
C ALA A 588 -7.03 -8.28 -30.15
N TYR A 589 -7.44 -8.51 -31.40
CA TYR A 589 -7.55 -9.84 -32.03
C TYR A 589 -6.63 -10.08 -33.25
N LEU A 590 -5.76 -9.13 -33.64
CA LEU A 590 -4.84 -9.32 -34.77
C LEU A 590 -3.66 -10.24 -34.40
N HIS A 591 -3.18 -11.05 -35.36
CA HIS A 591 -2.26 -12.18 -35.13
C HIS A 591 -0.78 -11.76 -34.97
N GLU A 592 0.07 -12.68 -34.48
CA GLU A 592 1.52 -12.48 -34.36
C GLU A 592 2.16 -12.15 -35.72
N GLY A 593 2.70 -10.93 -35.84
CA GLY A 593 3.33 -10.43 -37.08
C GLY A 593 2.83 -9.06 -37.56
N GLU A 594 1.79 -8.50 -36.93
CA GLU A 594 1.14 -7.23 -37.32
C GLU A 594 1.21 -6.17 -36.20
N ARG A 595 2.26 -6.22 -35.37
CA ARG A 595 2.39 -5.35 -34.19
C ARG A 595 2.47 -3.87 -34.55
N GLY A 596 3.15 -3.53 -35.65
CA GLY A 596 3.20 -2.15 -36.12
C GLY A 596 1.82 -1.61 -36.51
N ASP A 597 0.98 -2.47 -37.12
CA ASP A 597 -0.37 -2.09 -37.55
C ASP A 597 -1.26 -1.82 -36.35
N GLN A 598 -1.24 -2.72 -35.35
CA GLN A 598 -2.02 -2.57 -34.12
C GLN A 598 -1.69 -1.26 -33.37
N LEU A 599 -0.41 -0.87 -33.33
CA LEU A 599 0.01 0.36 -32.65
C LEU A 599 -0.37 1.60 -33.45
N ALA A 600 -0.25 1.55 -34.78
CA ALA A 600 -0.72 2.61 -35.66
C ALA A 600 -2.25 2.82 -35.51
N ASP A 601 -3.01 1.74 -35.47
CA ASP A 601 -4.47 1.77 -35.39
C ASP A 601 -4.97 2.26 -34.03
N LEU A 602 -4.31 1.85 -32.93
CA LEU A 602 -4.57 2.39 -31.60
C LEU A 602 -4.25 3.89 -31.49
N TYR A 603 -3.17 4.35 -32.11
CA TYR A 603 -2.80 5.76 -32.13
C TYR A 603 -3.85 6.60 -32.88
N ASN A 604 -4.23 6.16 -34.07
CA ASN A 604 -5.25 6.81 -34.87
C ASN A 604 -6.63 6.78 -34.18
N ASN A 605 -6.93 5.72 -33.41
CA ASN A 605 -8.14 5.63 -32.59
C ASN A 605 -8.20 6.69 -31.48
N VAL A 606 -7.07 6.94 -30.78
CA VAL A 606 -6.98 8.00 -29.75
C VAL A 606 -7.31 9.36 -30.37
N ARG A 607 -6.70 9.66 -31.52
CA ARG A 607 -6.95 10.94 -32.20
C ARG A 607 -8.41 11.10 -32.64
N GLY A 608 -9.01 10.01 -33.10
CA GLY A 608 -10.44 9.95 -33.38
C GLY A 608 -11.29 10.32 -32.17
N ARG A 609 -11.02 9.74 -30.99
CA ARG A 609 -11.75 10.06 -29.76
C ARG A 609 -11.64 11.53 -29.38
N GLU A 610 -10.47 12.14 -29.52
CA GLU A 610 -10.29 13.57 -29.26
C GLU A 610 -11.17 14.44 -30.18
N ILE A 611 -11.19 14.13 -31.48
CA ILE A 611 -12.03 14.81 -32.47
C ILE A 611 -13.51 14.66 -32.09
N GLY A 612 -13.95 13.44 -31.77
CA GLY A 612 -15.33 13.17 -31.37
C GLY A 612 -15.73 13.87 -30.07
N LYS A 613 -14.83 13.92 -29.08
CA LYS A 613 -15.04 14.60 -27.81
C LYS A 613 -15.20 16.10 -27.98
N ARG A 614 -14.31 16.74 -28.75
CA ARG A 614 -14.44 18.17 -29.08
C ARG A 614 -15.75 18.47 -29.81
N ALA A 615 -16.10 17.66 -30.80
CA ALA A 615 -17.36 17.84 -31.53
C ALA A 615 -18.58 17.67 -30.62
N ARG A 616 -18.55 16.73 -29.66
CA ARG A 616 -19.60 16.51 -28.68
C ARG A 616 -19.72 17.65 -27.67
N GLU A 617 -18.60 18.17 -27.19
CA GLU A 617 -18.54 19.33 -26.30
C GLU A 617 -19.03 20.60 -27.00
N ASN A 618 -18.68 20.79 -28.28
CA ASN A 618 -19.19 21.88 -29.12
C ASN A 618 -20.69 21.75 -29.40
N ALA A 619 -21.20 20.52 -29.61
CA ALA A 619 -22.63 20.26 -29.75
C ALA A 619 -23.41 20.56 -28.46
N ALA A 620 -22.82 20.25 -27.30
CA ALA A 620 -23.41 20.54 -26.01
C ALA A 620 -23.41 22.05 -25.67
N SER A 621 -22.43 22.81 -26.16
CA SER A 621 -22.25 24.23 -25.81
C SER A 621 -22.97 25.22 -26.73
N THR A 622 -23.37 24.82 -27.94
CA THR A 622 -23.85 25.79 -28.94
C THR A 622 -25.32 26.18 -28.86
N ASN A 623 -26.20 25.47 -28.13
CA ASN A 623 -27.64 25.81 -27.92
C ASN A 623 -28.44 26.28 -29.17
N ILE A 624 -27.92 26.03 -30.36
CA ILE A 624 -28.47 26.37 -31.68
C ILE A 624 -28.77 25.04 -32.38
N LEU A 625 -29.87 25.00 -33.13
CA LEU A 625 -30.37 23.88 -33.96
C LEU A 625 -29.40 23.45 -35.10
N LEU A 626 -28.12 23.27 -34.81
CA LEU A 626 -27.22 22.50 -35.66
C LEU A 626 -27.59 21.04 -35.43
N GLY A 627 -28.38 20.48 -36.33
CA GLY A 627 -28.77 19.07 -36.25
C GLY A 627 -27.53 18.16 -36.21
N THR A 628 -27.67 16.94 -35.68
CA THR A 628 -26.58 15.95 -35.53
C THR A 628 -25.69 15.84 -36.77
N GLN A 629 -26.26 16.04 -37.97
CA GLN A 629 -25.54 16.06 -39.24
C GLN A 629 -24.42 17.11 -39.35
N HIS A 630 -24.52 18.26 -38.69
CA HIS A 630 -23.49 19.30 -38.72
C HIS A 630 -22.20 18.82 -38.03
N PHE A 631 -22.32 18.29 -36.82
CA PHE A 631 -21.20 17.75 -36.07
C PHE A 631 -20.61 16.48 -36.70
N VAL A 632 -21.45 15.71 -37.39
CA VAL A 632 -21.00 14.58 -38.23
C VAL A 632 -20.11 15.08 -39.37
N THR A 633 -20.55 16.09 -40.11
CA THR A 633 -19.72 16.70 -41.17
C THR A 633 -18.43 17.27 -40.58
N GLN A 634 -18.47 17.87 -39.39
CA GLN A 634 -17.29 18.40 -38.71
C GLN A 634 -16.27 17.29 -38.39
N ILE A 635 -16.69 16.19 -37.75
CA ILE A 635 -15.75 15.10 -37.42
C ILE A 635 -15.19 14.44 -38.68
N ILE A 636 -15.96 14.38 -39.78
CA ILE A 636 -15.49 13.88 -41.08
C ILE A 636 -14.36 14.78 -41.60
N GLN A 637 -14.56 16.10 -41.61
CA GLN A 637 -13.54 17.05 -42.09
C GLN A 637 -12.31 17.09 -41.18
N GLU A 638 -12.48 17.04 -39.85
CA GLU A 638 -11.35 17.00 -38.91
C GLU A 638 -10.56 15.70 -39.04
N SER A 639 -11.23 14.56 -39.26
CA SER A 639 -10.55 13.28 -39.51
C SER A 639 -9.80 13.30 -40.84
N LYS A 640 -10.33 13.98 -41.87
CA LYS A 640 -9.64 14.16 -43.15
C LYS A 640 -8.40 15.04 -42.98
N ALA A 641 -8.55 16.18 -42.31
CA ALA A 641 -7.46 17.12 -42.08
C ALA A 641 -6.31 16.47 -41.30
N TYR A 642 -6.62 15.62 -40.33
CA TYR A 642 -5.62 14.84 -39.59
C TYR A 642 -4.85 13.88 -40.49
N VAL A 643 -5.53 13.13 -41.37
CA VAL A 643 -4.81 12.20 -42.26
C VAL A 643 -4.05 12.97 -43.35
N GLN A 644 -4.59 14.10 -43.83
CA GLN A 644 -3.92 14.96 -44.80
C GLN A 644 -2.68 15.67 -44.24
N SER A 645 -2.61 15.91 -42.93
CA SER A 645 -1.44 16.53 -42.31
C SER A 645 -0.22 15.62 -42.29
N GLY A 646 -0.41 14.30 -42.49
CA GLY A 646 0.66 13.32 -42.38
C GLY A 646 1.08 13.03 -40.93
N GLU A 647 0.35 13.56 -39.94
CA GLU A 647 0.59 13.33 -38.50
C GLU A 647 -0.02 12.01 -38.00
N PHE A 648 -0.63 11.25 -38.90
CA PHE A 648 -1.21 9.95 -38.57
C PHE A 648 -0.13 8.88 -38.45
N ALA A 649 -0.40 7.88 -37.63
CA ALA A 649 0.55 6.81 -37.43
C ALA A 649 0.37 5.73 -38.49
N GLU A 650 1.50 5.26 -39.03
CA GLU A 650 1.58 4.15 -39.97
C GLU A 650 2.39 3.01 -39.35
N ARG A 651 2.16 1.78 -39.81
CA ARG A 651 2.89 0.57 -39.37
C ARG A 651 4.40 0.76 -39.32
N SER A 652 4.94 1.38 -40.36
CA SER A 652 6.38 1.64 -40.56
C SER A 652 7.00 2.47 -39.44
N MET A 653 6.21 3.24 -38.70
CA MET A 653 6.68 4.04 -37.57
C MET A 653 7.02 3.20 -36.34
N PHE A 654 6.57 1.94 -36.29
CA PHE A 654 6.70 1.06 -35.13
C PHE A 654 7.43 -0.26 -35.41
N GLU A 655 7.89 -0.46 -36.65
CA GLU A 655 8.73 -1.60 -37.03
C GLU A 655 10.08 -1.09 -37.54
N PRO A 656 11.22 -1.64 -37.07
CA PRO A 656 12.53 -1.22 -37.57
C PRO A 656 12.66 -1.59 -39.05
N GLU A 657 13.17 -0.65 -39.86
CA GLU A 657 13.52 -0.93 -41.25
C GLU A 657 14.45 -2.15 -41.30
N ASN A 658 14.01 -3.23 -41.94
CA ASN A 658 14.88 -4.33 -42.29
C ASN A 658 15.89 -3.82 -43.32
N GLY A 659 17.09 -3.43 -42.88
CA GLY A 659 18.17 -3.08 -43.79
C GLY A 659 19.49 -2.70 -43.14
N GLY A 660 20.45 -3.63 -43.20
CA GLY A 660 21.88 -3.35 -43.40
C GLY A 660 22.73 -3.02 -42.18
#